data_AF-J3YHI7-F1
#
_entry.id   AF-J3YHI7-F1
#
_cell.length_a   1.000
_cell.length_b   1.000
_cell.length_c   1.000
_cell.angle_alpha   90.00
_cell.angle_beta   90.00
_cell.angle_gamma   90.00
#
_symmetry.space_group_name_H-M   'P 1'
#
loop_
_entity.id
_entity.type
_entity.pdbx_description
1 polymer ?
#
loop_
_entity_poly.entity_id
_entity_poly.type
_entity_poly.pdbx_seq_one_letter_code
_entity_poly.pdbx_strand_id
1 'polypeptide(L)'
;MKNKSKLKRLIYWQFGFMVPAVFASALSGVITHHKNSNNEYQLVNQAGEGLDPSTPTQPNDPNAPVANNNNGRADQAQKQPRQPANLATLKTDIDDKMSDAIGEFIQTIFLGKDNLIDQRIAAIQNQSDLSFEEKFNKTLYYSQIKAFFAKNQNEIKTNPSKFGLDIVYPYVLSANAEFNKGKIVFNNKTYENKIWGNTDTTNYKKEVTGEGNSITPNADPQKAKVQNTTSDEEGKNVLKTYFNALKQSATSIFLNDSDLPGVGKDYDINGRVTDTNDAGVFSNPPKNFNSWDDYIISKIRPRFIDFDLEQNKDPAEQDQQNQKNNQSVENLLPPTVPVEGKQVPTDPKELIENIPRFVPKVRSLYSTLSSSALLNRFGTYNEANKSDVFFYFENPINTRFTYKVTALNNNNGKVNATVQIQDSVDKNATTTYTRELDTVGLSGTEQQINQNRELAYPAMQKLFLNFYEAVGLNADLNYGDATKVYVEPQTIFQMVYLAMRAINKPEFKNDLNIILSRSFGYSTEQSNSYFLNFLRNQLVNTQFLYWQLVSEMYKRIFIAFIRDFNKEDLKPKLIALLEQNNVSINQFNDSFAEARRKLLRLDSLTKQTIGSPQIQFDSLVTQIKEMNKTLRPFNLVYDSISNQANGDAEKEAGLATALKSFSTDINNILANSRSIANPFLIMLAVFLGIISMSLYGFYFMQLAFNKTKQISKLNKPLIITVLIIASIALVSTALIALKIIGVF
;
A
#
# COMPACT_ATOMS: atom_id res chain seq x y z
N MET A 1 -44.34 -28.41 46.37
CA MET A 1 -43.36 -27.31 46.43
C MET A 1 -41.96 -27.79 45.99
N LYS A 2 -41.70 -27.96 44.69
CA LYS A 2 -40.35 -28.17 44.11
C LYS A 2 -40.41 -27.70 42.65
N ASN A 3 -40.22 -26.41 42.39
CA ASN A 3 -39.86 -25.86 41.05
C ASN A 3 -39.71 -24.33 40.98
N LYS A 4 -39.86 -23.58 42.08
CA LYS A 4 -39.75 -22.11 42.04
C LYS A 4 -38.32 -21.56 41.98
N SER A 5 -37.26 -22.34 42.26
CA SER A 5 -35.86 -21.84 42.20
C SER A 5 -35.18 -21.99 40.84
N LYS A 6 -35.63 -22.93 39.98
CA LYS A 6 -35.06 -23.10 38.63
C LYS A 6 -35.53 -22.03 37.64
N LEU A 7 -36.78 -21.56 37.76
CA LEU A 7 -37.31 -20.50 36.87
C LEU A 7 -36.71 -19.11 37.18
N LYS A 8 -36.41 -18.82 38.46
CA LYS A 8 -35.69 -17.58 38.84
C LYS A 8 -34.24 -17.57 38.38
N ARG A 9 -33.58 -18.75 38.33
CA ARG A 9 -32.21 -18.85 37.79
C ARG A 9 -32.18 -18.70 36.27
N LEU A 10 -33.18 -19.21 35.53
CA LEU A 10 -33.19 -19.11 34.06
C LEU A 10 -33.37 -17.66 33.55
N ILE A 11 -34.18 -16.84 34.23
CA ILE A 11 -34.40 -15.43 33.86
C ILE A 11 -33.20 -14.54 34.21
N TYR A 12 -32.51 -14.81 35.32
CA TYR A 12 -31.25 -14.12 35.67
C TYR A 12 -30.08 -14.53 34.78
N TRP A 13 -30.09 -15.75 34.23
CA TRP A 13 -29.03 -16.25 33.36
C TRP A 13 -29.14 -15.73 31.92
N GLN A 14 -30.37 -15.47 31.42
CA GLN A 14 -30.55 -14.89 30.07
C GLN A 14 -30.32 -13.37 29.99
N PHE A 15 -30.50 -12.61 31.08
CA PHE A 15 -30.24 -11.16 31.08
C PHE A 15 -28.85 -10.76 31.60
N GLY A 16 -28.15 -11.64 32.32
CA GLY A 16 -26.87 -11.33 32.96
C GLY A 16 -25.61 -11.48 32.08
N PHE A 17 -25.68 -12.20 30.96
CA PHE A 17 -24.48 -12.61 30.20
C PHE A 17 -24.38 -12.13 28.76
N MET A 18 -25.36 -11.40 28.21
CA MET A 18 -25.32 -10.95 26.81
C MET A 18 -25.02 -9.46 26.57
N VAL A 19 -24.71 -8.66 27.60
CA VAL A 19 -24.57 -7.19 27.43
C VAL A 19 -23.17 -6.60 27.76
N PRO A 20 -22.26 -7.19 28.55
CA PRO A 20 -20.98 -6.49 28.80
C PRO A 20 -19.87 -6.73 27.76
N ALA A 21 -19.88 -7.85 27.00
CA ALA A 21 -18.67 -8.29 26.29
C ALA A 21 -18.45 -7.61 24.91
N VAL A 22 -19.48 -7.06 24.29
CA VAL A 22 -19.36 -6.41 22.96
C VAL A 22 -19.13 -4.90 23.06
N PHE A 23 -19.33 -4.29 24.24
CA PHE A 23 -19.36 -2.83 24.40
C PHE A 23 -18.10 -2.17 24.98
N ALA A 24 -17.15 -2.95 25.54
CA ALA A 24 -15.92 -2.37 26.07
C ALA A 24 -14.89 -1.97 24.98
N SER A 25 -14.99 -2.53 23.76
CA SER A 25 -14.05 -2.23 22.67
C SER A 25 -14.43 -1.01 21.82
N ALA A 26 -15.67 -0.49 21.93
CA ALA A 26 -16.14 0.62 21.10
C ALA A 26 -16.13 2.00 21.81
N LEU A 27 -16.12 2.05 23.15
CA LEU A 27 -16.21 3.32 23.88
C LEU A 27 -14.87 4.04 24.10
N SER A 28 -13.74 3.34 24.04
CA SER A 28 -12.42 3.93 24.36
C SER A 28 -11.88 4.86 23.28
N GLY A 29 -12.46 4.86 22.07
CA GLY A 29 -11.97 5.64 20.92
C GLY A 29 -12.66 6.98 20.67
N VAL A 30 -13.68 7.37 21.45
CA VAL A 30 -14.55 8.52 21.10
C VAL A 30 -14.66 9.59 22.19
N ILE A 31 -14.15 9.35 23.41
CA ILE A 31 -14.20 10.34 24.50
C ILE A 31 -12.93 11.20 24.49
N THR A 32 -12.78 12.06 23.50
CA THR A 32 -11.98 13.29 23.59
C THR A 32 -12.27 14.15 22.38
N HIS A 33 -13.37 14.90 22.39
CA HIS A 33 -13.51 16.20 21.72
C HIS A 33 -14.87 16.81 22.06
N HIS A 34 -14.97 17.41 23.24
CA HIS A 34 -15.90 18.51 23.46
C HIS A 34 -15.05 19.74 23.77
N LYS A 35 -15.05 20.72 22.85
CA LYS A 35 -14.47 22.05 23.11
C LYS A 35 -15.56 23.07 23.37
N ASN A 36 -15.26 23.86 24.39
CA ASN A 36 -15.97 24.99 24.94
C ASN A 36 -16.02 26.14 23.91
N SER A 37 -17.13 26.87 23.87
CA SER A 37 -17.31 28.05 23.03
C SER A 37 -16.59 29.27 23.62
N ASN A 38 -16.12 30.14 22.72
CA ASN A 38 -15.48 31.44 22.92
C ASN A 38 -13.95 31.42 22.93
N ASN A 39 -13.36 31.61 21.74
CA ASN A 39 -12.26 32.54 21.51
C ASN A 39 -12.13 32.85 20.02
N GLU A 40 -12.06 34.13 19.70
CA GLU A 40 -11.92 34.69 18.37
C GLU A 40 -10.56 34.35 17.73
N TYR A 41 -10.59 34.19 16.39
CA TYR A 41 -9.48 34.08 15.44
C TYR A 41 -8.33 33.10 15.78
N GLN A 42 -8.53 31.80 15.52
CA GLN A 42 -7.43 30.88 15.23
C GLN A 42 -7.66 30.14 13.91
N LEU A 43 -7.02 30.63 12.86
CA LEU A 43 -6.81 29.88 11.61
C LEU A 43 -5.74 28.81 11.87
N VAL A 44 -6.19 27.55 11.92
CA VAL A 44 -5.41 26.34 11.66
C VAL A 44 -4.19 26.05 12.56
N ASN A 45 -4.38 25.93 13.88
CA ASN A 45 -3.35 25.37 14.78
C ASN A 45 -3.75 24.07 15.50
N GLN A 46 -4.94 23.51 15.25
CA GLN A 46 -5.38 22.26 15.89
C GLN A 46 -5.58 21.08 14.92
N ALA A 47 -5.24 21.25 13.64
CA ALA A 47 -5.30 20.18 12.65
C ALA A 47 -4.00 19.37 12.52
N GLY A 48 -2.91 19.80 13.17
CA GLY A 48 -1.57 19.21 13.07
C GLY A 48 -1.19 18.19 14.15
N GLU A 49 -1.97 18.00 15.21
CA GLU A 49 -1.58 17.12 16.34
C GLU A 49 -1.68 15.60 16.06
N GLY A 50 -1.74 15.17 14.80
CA GLY A 50 -1.84 13.74 14.44
C GLY A 50 -1.09 13.33 13.17
N LEU A 51 -0.20 14.17 12.63
CA LEU A 51 0.62 13.84 11.47
C LEU A 51 2.08 14.18 11.79
N ASP A 52 2.94 13.16 11.76
CA ASP A 52 4.37 13.20 12.08
C ASP A 52 5.11 14.25 11.21
N PRO A 53 5.75 15.27 11.82
CA PRO A 53 6.51 16.29 11.11
C PRO A 53 7.98 15.86 10.98
N SER A 54 8.31 15.02 10.00
CA SER A 54 9.70 14.67 9.70
C SER A 54 9.96 14.60 8.18
N THR A 55 10.14 15.76 7.54
CA THR A 55 10.92 15.89 6.29
C THR A 55 11.53 17.30 6.18
N PRO A 56 12.81 17.46 5.74
CA PRO A 56 13.58 18.70 5.95
C PRO A 56 13.53 19.71 4.79
N THR A 57 13.45 20.99 5.19
CA THR A 57 14.04 22.26 4.67
C THR A 57 14.46 22.49 3.19
N GLN A 58 13.81 23.52 2.62
CA GLN A 58 14.20 24.58 1.64
C GLN A 58 14.74 24.27 0.22
N PRO A 59 14.23 24.96 -0.83
CA PRO A 59 14.73 24.91 -2.21
C PRO A 59 15.80 25.98 -2.52
N ASN A 60 16.76 25.61 -3.37
CA ASN A 60 17.80 26.48 -3.92
C ASN A 60 17.25 27.45 -5.00
N ASP A 61 17.91 28.61 -5.05
CA ASP A 61 17.72 29.84 -5.85
C ASP A 61 17.47 29.65 -7.38
N PRO A 62 16.48 30.35 -8.01
CA PRO A 62 16.18 30.27 -9.44
C PRO A 62 17.19 30.94 -10.41
N ASN A 63 18.27 31.56 -9.95
CA ASN A 63 19.12 32.42 -10.80
C ASN A 63 20.46 31.83 -11.29
N ALA A 64 20.63 30.51 -11.40
CA ALA A 64 21.82 29.94 -12.05
C ALA A 64 21.69 29.94 -13.60
N PRO A 65 22.66 30.50 -14.37
CA PRO A 65 22.52 30.66 -15.81
C PRO A 65 22.57 29.32 -16.58
N VAL A 66 21.66 29.15 -17.54
CA VAL A 66 21.62 28.03 -18.47
C VAL A 66 22.67 28.24 -19.58
N ALA A 67 23.69 27.38 -19.61
CA ALA A 67 24.63 27.31 -20.71
C ALA A 67 23.98 26.60 -21.92
N ASN A 68 23.82 27.37 -22.99
CA ASN A 68 23.32 26.95 -24.29
C ASN A 68 24.39 26.10 -25.01
N ASN A 69 24.03 24.95 -25.59
CA ASN A 69 24.82 24.33 -26.65
C ASN A 69 23.95 23.54 -27.64
N ASN A 70 23.93 24.05 -28.86
CA ASN A 70 23.30 23.48 -30.06
C ASN A 70 24.16 22.34 -30.67
N ASN A 71 23.44 21.35 -31.22
CA ASN A 71 23.73 20.49 -32.37
C ASN A 71 25.10 19.80 -32.53
N GLY A 72 25.07 18.47 -32.53
CA GLY A 72 26.04 17.61 -33.20
C GLY A 72 25.64 16.14 -33.17
N ARG A 73 25.31 15.57 -34.34
CA ARG A 73 25.25 14.11 -34.58
C ARG A 73 26.56 13.47 -34.11
N ALA A 74 26.50 12.44 -33.26
CA ALA A 74 27.67 11.64 -32.92
C ALA A 74 27.34 10.14 -32.96
N ASP A 75 28.22 9.43 -33.66
CA ASP A 75 28.27 7.99 -33.87
C ASP A 75 28.19 7.17 -32.58
N GLN A 76 27.84 5.89 -32.71
CA GLN A 76 27.84 4.91 -31.64
C GLN A 76 29.17 4.94 -30.86
N ALA A 77 29.15 5.55 -29.67
CA ALA A 77 30.28 5.53 -28.77
C ALA A 77 30.52 4.10 -28.27
N GLN A 78 31.63 3.49 -28.69
CA GLN A 78 32.25 2.39 -27.97
C GLN A 78 32.43 2.82 -26.50
N LYS A 79 31.74 2.15 -25.57
CA LYS A 79 31.91 2.39 -24.12
C LYS A 79 33.39 2.23 -23.77
N GLN A 80 34.01 3.29 -23.24
CA GLN A 80 35.35 3.20 -22.67
C GLN A 80 35.39 2.15 -21.54
N PRO A 81 36.48 1.37 -21.39
CA PRO A 81 36.62 0.43 -20.28
C PRO A 81 36.49 1.14 -18.93
N ARG A 82 35.69 0.60 -18.01
CA ARG A 82 35.58 1.14 -16.64
C ARG A 82 36.94 1.06 -15.94
N GLN A 83 37.31 2.11 -15.21
CA GLN A 83 38.55 2.13 -14.44
C GLN A 83 38.45 1.22 -13.19
N PRO A 84 39.57 0.68 -12.69
CA PRO A 84 39.59 -0.06 -11.43
C PRO A 84 39.13 0.81 -10.25
N ALA A 85 38.48 0.20 -9.26
CA ALA A 85 37.99 0.89 -8.07
C ALA A 85 39.12 1.52 -7.26
N ASN A 86 38.89 2.72 -6.73
CA ASN A 86 39.77 3.34 -5.73
C ASN A 86 39.45 2.77 -4.34
N LEU A 87 40.07 1.64 -4.00
CA LEU A 87 39.76 0.93 -2.75
C LEU A 87 40.13 1.73 -1.50
N ALA A 88 41.11 2.63 -1.57
CA ALA A 88 41.54 3.41 -0.41
C ALA A 88 40.43 4.37 0.06
N THR A 89 39.79 5.10 -0.87
CA THR A 89 38.67 6.00 -0.57
C THR A 89 37.41 5.21 -0.22
N LEU A 90 37.09 4.18 -1.00
CA LEU A 90 35.88 3.41 -0.83
C LEU A 90 35.85 2.62 0.49
N LYS A 91 36.98 2.05 0.91
CA LYS A 91 37.10 1.34 2.18
C LYS A 91 36.91 2.26 3.37
N THR A 92 37.61 3.40 3.38
CA THR A 92 37.45 4.39 4.45
C THR A 92 36.01 4.90 4.52
N ASP A 93 35.39 5.25 3.38
CA ASP A 93 34.02 5.75 3.34
C ASP A 93 32.98 4.73 3.85
N ILE A 94 33.14 3.44 3.54
CA ILE A 94 32.25 2.39 4.04
C ILE A 94 32.51 2.12 5.53
N ASP A 95 33.78 2.00 5.94
CA ASP A 95 34.14 1.73 7.35
C ASP A 95 33.62 2.84 8.28
N ASP A 96 33.81 4.10 7.91
CA ASP A 96 33.41 5.26 8.71
C ASP A 96 31.88 5.34 8.88
N LYS A 97 31.12 4.98 7.84
CA LYS A 97 29.66 5.11 7.83
C LYS A 97 28.91 3.87 8.29
N MET A 98 29.55 2.69 8.29
CA MET A 98 28.91 1.43 8.65
C MET A 98 28.40 1.46 10.10
N SER A 99 29.25 1.88 11.04
CA SER A 99 28.91 1.96 12.47
C SER A 99 27.70 2.87 12.72
N ASP A 100 27.66 4.02 12.06
CA ASP A 100 26.56 4.98 12.16
C ASP A 100 25.28 4.44 11.54
N ALA A 101 25.37 3.79 10.37
CA ALA A 101 24.23 3.18 9.70
C ALA A 101 23.61 2.03 10.53
N ILE A 102 24.44 1.20 11.17
CA ILE A 102 24.01 0.19 12.14
C ILE A 102 23.34 0.87 13.34
N GLY A 103 23.94 1.94 13.86
CA GLY A 103 23.38 2.71 14.97
C GLY A 103 22.00 3.27 14.67
N GLU A 104 21.84 3.92 13.52
CA GLU A 104 20.58 4.49 13.06
C GLU A 104 19.53 3.39 12.82
N PHE A 105 19.93 2.27 12.22
CA PHE A 105 19.07 1.10 12.06
C PHE A 105 18.54 0.59 13.41
N ILE A 106 19.43 0.39 14.39
CA ILE A 106 19.05 -0.07 15.74
C ILE A 106 18.09 0.91 16.41
N GLN A 107 18.35 2.21 16.30
CA GLN A 107 17.45 3.22 16.85
C GLN A 107 16.08 3.19 16.15
N THR A 108 16.05 3.13 14.83
CA THR A 108 14.79 3.14 14.06
C THR A 108 13.92 1.92 14.36
N ILE A 109 14.53 0.73 14.44
CA ILE A 109 13.78 -0.52 14.55
C ILE A 109 13.49 -0.90 16.01
N PHE A 110 14.44 -0.67 16.93
CA PHE A 110 14.39 -1.27 18.27
C PHE A 110 14.32 -0.28 19.43
N LEU A 111 15.03 0.86 19.38
CA LEU A 111 15.32 1.64 20.61
C LEU A 111 14.83 3.10 20.61
N GLY A 112 14.62 3.69 19.44
CA GLY A 112 14.27 5.10 19.28
C GLY A 112 12.82 5.41 19.68
N LYS A 113 12.45 6.69 19.66
CA LYS A 113 11.05 7.09 19.84
C LYS A 113 10.21 6.56 18.66
N ASP A 114 9.05 6.01 18.95
CA ASP A 114 8.14 5.43 17.95
C ASP A 114 8.79 4.32 17.10
N ASN A 115 9.76 3.58 17.66
CA ASN A 115 10.43 2.48 16.96
C ASN A 115 9.46 1.36 16.53
N LEU A 116 9.86 0.58 15.54
CA LEU A 116 9.01 -0.49 14.97
C LEU A 116 8.60 -1.55 16.00
N ILE A 117 9.49 -1.92 16.93
CA ILE A 117 9.19 -2.97 17.91
C ILE A 117 8.15 -2.54 18.95
N ASP A 118 8.16 -1.29 19.38
CA ASP A 118 7.15 -0.73 20.29
C ASP A 118 5.79 -0.61 19.61
N GLN A 119 5.76 -0.20 18.34
CA GLN A 119 4.53 -0.22 17.53
C GLN A 119 3.95 -1.64 17.43
N ARG A 120 4.81 -2.66 17.23
CA ARG A 120 4.40 -4.07 17.19
C ARG A 120 3.84 -4.54 18.53
N ILE A 121 4.51 -4.22 19.64
CA ILE A 121 4.04 -4.57 20.99
C ILE A 121 2.69 -3.91 21.28
N ALA A 122 2.53 -2.62 20.96
CA ALA A 122 1.25 -1.91 21.12
C ALA A 122 0.13 -2.51 20.25
N ALA A 123 0.45 -2.91 19.01
CA ALA A 123 -0.52 -3.57 18.13
C ALA A 123 -1.01 -4.92 18.70
N ILE A 124 -0.12 -5.73 19.26
CA ILE A 124 -0.47 -7.01 19.92
C ILE A 124 -1.44 -6.78 21.08
N GLN A 125 -1.20 -5.76 21.91
CA GLN A 125 -2.06 -5.47 23.07
C GLN A 125 -3.49 -5.12 22.63
N ASN A 126 -3.62 -4.42 21.50
CA ASN A 126 -4.89 -3.94 20.95
C ASN A 126 -5.64 -4.97 20.08
N GLN A 127 -5.06 -6.12 19.76
CA GLN A 127 -5.71 -7.18 18.97
C GLN A 127 -6.76 -7.93 19.79
N SER A 128 -8.05 -7.85 19.44
CA SER A 128 -9.15 -8.47 20.21
C SER A 128 -9.27 -9.98 20.02
N ASP A 129 -8.66 -10.51 18.96
CA ASP A 129 -8.69 -11.91 18.53
C ASP A 129 -7.62 -12.79 19.19
N LEU A 130 -6.61 -12.20 19.81
CA LEU A 130 -5.58 -12.93 20.55
C LEU A 130 -5.99 -13.21 21.99
N SER A 131 -5.77 -14.44 22.45
CA SER A 131 -5.88 -14.78 23.87
C SER A 131 -4.85 -14.04 24.72
N PHE A 132 -5.10 -13.91 26.02
CA PHE A 132 -4.15 -13.30 26.95
C PHE A 132 -2.77 -13.97 26.90
N GLU A 133 -2.74 -15.31 26.81
CA GLU A 133 -1.52 -16.10 26.73
C GLU A 133 -0.74 -15.80 25.43
N GLU A 134 -1.42 -15.72 24.29
CA GLU A 134 -0.79 -15.37 23.01
C GLU A 134 -0.26 -13.94 23.01
N LYS A 135 -1.01 -12.98 23.55
CA LYS A 135 -0.55 -11.60 23.72
C LYS A 135 0.70 -11.53 24.58
N PHE A 136 0.66 -12.21 25.73
CA PHE A 136 1.77 -12.27 26.65
C PHE A 136 3.02 -12.86 25.99
N ASN A 137 2.89 -13.99 25.28
CA ASN A 137 4.02 -14.66 24.61
C ASN A 137 4.64 -13.79 23.52
N LYS A 138 3.81 -13.15 22.69
CA LYS A 138 4.28 -12.24 21.64
C LYS A 138 4.96 -11.00 22.21
N THR A 139 4.34 -10.38 23.21
CA THR A 139 4.91 -9.21 23.89
C THR A 139 6.24 -9.55 24.57
N LEU A 140 6.33 -10.68 25.26
CA LEU A 140 7.55 -11.12 25.90
C LEU A 140 8.67 -11.35 24.87
N TYR A 141 8.40 -12.11 23.81
CA TYR A 141 9.40 -12.39 22.76
C TYR A 141 9.97 -11.11 22.13
N TYR A 142 9.10 -10.18 21.72
CA TYR A 142 9.56 -8.90 21.16
C TYR A 142 10.25 -8.02 22.21
N SER A 143 9.84 -8.07 23.47
CA SER A 143 10.56 -7.38 24.55
C SER A 143 11.96 -7.95 24.76
N GLN A 144 12.16 -9.27 24.59
CA GLN A 144 13.49 -9.89 24.63
C GLN A 144 14.35 -9.46 23.44
N ILE A 145 13.79 -9.34 22.23
CA ILE A 145 14.51 -8.79 21.07
C ILE A 145 14.91 -7.33 21.32
N LYS A 146 14.00 -6.50 21.86
CA LYS A 146 14.30 -5.12 22.23
C LYS A 146 15.45 -5.05 23.24
N ALA A 147 15.38 -5.87 24.30
CA ALA A 147 16.41 -5.95 25.33
C ALA A 147 17.76 -6.41 24.77
N PHE A 148 17.77 -7.39 23.86
CA PHE A 148 18.96 -7.86 23.17
C PHE A 148 19.68 -6.72 22.43
N PHE A 149 18.95 -5.92 21.64
CA PHE A 149 19.54 -4.79 20.92
C PHE A 149 19.92 -3.62 21.84
N ALA A 150 19.18 -3.40 22.92
CA ALA A 150 19.51 -2.37 23.92
C ALA A 150 20.81 -2.69 24.66
N LYS A 151 20.94 -3.93 25.16
CA LYS A 151 22.10 -4.42 25.90
C LYS A 151 23.36 -4.44 25.05
N ASN A 152 23.24 -4.85 23.79
CA ASN A 152 24.40 -5.14 22.94
C ASN A 152 24.70 -4.02 21.92
N GLN A 153 23.99 -2.89 21.93
CA GLN A 153 24.07 -1.84 20.89
C GLN A 153 25.50 -1.44 20.51
N ASN A 154 26.35 -1.16 21.50
CA ASN A 154 27.72 -0.71 21.24
C ASN A 154 28.61 -1.81 20.66
N GLU A 155 28.44 -3.05 21.10
CA GLU A 155 29.17 -4.19 20.54
C GLU A 155 28.65 -4.56 19.14
N ILE A 156 27.36 -4.39 18.86
CA ILE A 156 26.80 -4.64 17.52
C ILE A 156 27.37 -3.66 16.50
N LYS A 157 27.59 -2.40 16.88
CA LYS A 157 28.21 -1.39 15.99
C LYS A 157 29.65 -1.75 15.62
N THR A 158 30.39 -2.35 16.55
CA THR A 158 31.82 -2.65 16.37
C THR A 158 32.08 -4.06 15.84
N ASN A 159 31.21 -5.02 16.17
CA ASN A 159 31.33 -6.42 15.74
C ASN A 159 29.93 -7.03 15.46
N PRO A 160 29.28 -6.62 14.36
CA PRO A 160 27.92 -7.06 14.03
C PRO A 160 27.81 -8.58 13.82
N SER A 161 28.86 -9.22 13.27
CA SER A 161 28.93 -10.67 13.03
C SER A 161 28.78 -11.52 14.30
N LYS A 162 29.29 -11.03 15.45
CA LYS A 162 29.13 -11.70 16.75
C LYS A 162 27.65 -11.88 17.12
N PHE A 163 26.80 -10.96 16.67
CA PHE A 163 25.37 -10.91 16.98
C PHE A 163 24.48 -11.39 15.82
N GLY A 164 25.06 -12.09 14.84
CA GLY A 164 24.32 -12.65 13.70
C GLY A 164 24.03 -11.67 12.57
N LEU A 165 24.70 -10.51 12.56
CA LEU A 165 24.65 -9.54 11.48
C LEU A 165 25.92 -9.66 10.62
N ASP A 166 26.02 -10.74 9.87
CA ASP A 166 27.16 -11.02 8.99
C ASP A 166 27.04 -10.21 7.69
N ILE A 167 27.49 -8.95 7.71
CA ILE A 167 27.48 -8.03 6.57
C ILE A 167 28.67 -8.38 5.67
N VAL A 168 28.42 -8.81 4.44
CA VAL A 168 29.48 -9.22 3.50
C VAL A 168 29.47 -8.35 2.26
N TYR A 169 28.31 -8.11 1.65
CA TYR A 169 28.24 -7.46 0.35
C TYR A 169 28.91 -6.06 0.27
N PRO A 170 28.61 -5.08 1.14
CA PRO A 170 29.31 -3.79 1.13
C PRO A 170 30.83 -3.93 1.28
N TYR A 171 31.30 -4.86 2.11
CA TYR A 171 32.73 -5.10 2.33
C TYR A 171 33.40 -5.81 1.15
N VAL A 172 32.68 -6.67 0.42
CA VAL A 172 33.20 -7.25 -0.83
C VAL A 172 33.60 -6.16 -1.80
N LEU A 173 32.77 -5.12 -1.95
CA LEU A 173 33.01 -4.01 -2.87
C LEU A 173 34.11 -3.06 -2.39
N SER A 174 34.28 -2.85 -1.09
CA SER A 174 35.26 -1.87 -0.61
C SER A 174 36.64 -2.44 -0.33
N ALA A 175 36.74 -3.72 0.01
CA ALA A 175 38.00 -4.31 0.48
C ALA A 175 38.73 -5.16 -0.57
N ASN A 176 38.15 -5.43 -1.74
CA ASN A 176 38.73 -6.35 -2.72
C ASN A 176 38.96 -5.68 -4.09
N ALA A 177 40.18 -5.78 -4.62
CA ALA A 177 40.53 -5.34 -5.98
C ALA A 177 39.94 -6.25 -7.06
N GLU A 178 39.75 -7.52 -6.73
CA GLU A 178 39.07 -8.52 -7.53
C GLU A 178 38.15 -9.33 -6.62
N PHE A 179 36.98 -9.72 -7.11
CA PHE A 179 36.09 -10.63 -6.42
C PHE A 179 35.88 -11.91 -7.22
N ASN A 180 35.70 -13.01 -6.49
CA ASN A 180 35.19 -14.24 -7.08
C ASN A 180 33.71 -14.04 -7.43
N LYS A 181 33.25 -14.71 -8.47
CA LYS A 181 31.86 -14.66 -8.91
C LYS A 181 31.34 -16.04 -9.25
N GLY A 182 30.09 -16.33 -8.87
CA GLY A 182 29.49 -17.62 -9.17
C GLY A 182 28.18 -17.86 -8.42
N LYS A 183 27.93 -19.14 -8.12
CA LYS A 183 26.71 -19.65 -7.52
C LYS A 183 26.90 -19.89 -6.03
N ILE A 184 25.93 -19.46 -5.23
CA ILE A 184 25.83 -19.77 -3.80
C ILE A 184 24.49 -20.48 -3.56
N VAL A 185 24.53 -21.69 -3.00
CA VAL A 185 23.36 -22.42 -2.53
C VAL A 185 23.33 -22.33 -1.02
N PHE A 186 22.26 -21.76 -0.47
CA PHE A 186 22.08 -21.54 0.96
C PHE A 186 20.62 -21.75 1.34
N ASN A 187 20.34 -22.58 2.36
CA ASN A 187 18.98 -22.84 2.87
C ASN A 187 17.98 -23.21 1.76
N ASN A 188 18.34 -24.16 0.89
CA ASN A 188 17.55 -24.61 -0.28
C ASN A 188 17.24 -23.51 -1.31
N LYS A 189 17.87 -22.34 -1.22
CA LYS A 189 17.82 -21.28 -2.23
C LYS A 189 19.11 -21.24 -3.03
N THR A 190 18.97 -20.99 -4.32
CA THR A 190 20.10 -20.81 -5.23
C THR A 190 20.24 -19.34 -5.59
N TYR A 191 21.43 -18.80 -5.36
CA TYR A 191 21.83 -17.44 -5.67
C TYR A 191 22.87 -17.46 -6.78
N GLU A 192 22.47 -17.04 -7.97
CA GLU A 192 23.36 -16.99 -9.13
C GLU A 192 24.08 -15.63 -9.22
N ASN A 193 25.27 -15.63 -9.81
CA ASN A 193 26.10 -14.43 -10.07
C ASN A 193 26.44 -13.60 -8.83
N LYS A 194 26.62 -14.23 -7.67
CA LYS A 194 27.03 -13.57 -6.43
C LYS A 194 28.53 -13.39 -6.37
N ILE A 195 28.94 -12.31 -5.70
CA ILE A 195 30.34 -11.92 -5.57
C ILE A 195 30.85 -12.14 -4.16
N TRP A 196 32.09 -12.61 -4.01
CA TRP A 196 32.74 -12.76 -2.71
C TRP A 196 34.26 -12.60 -2.80
N GLY A 197 34.87 -12.07 -1.75
CA GLY A 197 36.31 -11.96 -1.56
C GLY A 197 36.94 -13.21 -0.96
N ASN A 198 38.15 -13.07 -0.44
CA ASN A 198 38.93 -14.18 0.11
C ASN A 198 39.15 -14.11 1.63
N THR A 199 38.68 -13.04 2.29
CA THR A 199 38.79 -12.85 3.74
C THR A 199 37.48 -13.19 4.44
N ASP A 200 37.52 -13.52 5.72
CA ASP A 200 36.32 -13.88 6.49
C ASP A 200 35.25 -12.77 6.52
N THR A 201 35.65 -11.50 6.42
CA THR A 201 34.74 -10.35 6.35
C THR A 201 34.17 -10.08 4.96
N THR A 202 34.65 -10.78 3.94
CA THR A 202 34.25 -10.57 2.54
C THR A 202 33.82 -11.87 1.88
N ASN A 203 33.64 -12.95 2.64
CA ASN A 203 33.21 -14.24 2.10
C ASN A 203 32.09 -14.84 2.93
N TYR A 204 31.40 -15.83 2.35
CA TYR A 204 30.29 -16.53 2.99
C TYR A 204 30.65 -17.95 3.44
N LYS A 205 31.94 -18.32 3.46
CA LYS A 205 32.37 -19.72 3.68
C LYS A 205 32.07 -20.21 5.09
N LYS A 206 32.03 -19.30 6.07
CA LYS A 206 31.74 -19.64 7.46
C LYS A 206 30.25 -19.91 7.66
N GLU A 207 29.40 -19.25 6.89
CA GLU A 207 27.94 -19.27 7.05
C GLU A 207 27.27 -20.27 6.09
N VAL A 208 27.80 -20.42 4.88
CA VAL A 208 27.33 -21.39 3.87
C VAL A 208 28.03 -22.73 4.11
N THR A 209 27.65 -23.39 5.19
CA THR A 209 28.16 -24.70 5.61
C THR A 209 27.03 -25.69 5.84
N GLY A 210 27.33 -27.00 5.84
CA GLY A 210 26.34 -28.05 6.06
C GLY A 210 25.77 -28.67 4.78
N GLU A 211 24.95 -29.71 4.96
CA GLU A 211 24.36 -30.49 3.86
C GLU A 211 23.42 -29.62 3.01
N GLY A 212 23.57 -29.67 1.68
CA GLY A 212 22.78 -28.88 0.73
C GLY A 212 23.26 -27.44 0.49
N ASN A 213 24.26 -26.97 1.23
CA ASN A 213 24.86 -25.64 1.05
C ASN A 213 26.17 -25.72 0.26
N SER A 214 26.41 -24.77 -0.65
CA SER A 214 27.63 -24.78 -1.49
C SER A 214 27.96 -23.40 -2.04
N ILE A 215 29.25 -23.09 -2.16
CA ILE A 215 29.77 -21.94 -2.92
C ILE A 215 30.56 -22.48 -4.11
N THR A 216 30.16 -22.13 -5.32
CA THR A 216 30.76 -22.63 -6.57
C THR A 216 31.12 -21.45 -7.46
N PRO A 217 32.41 -21.22 -7.76
CA PRO A 217 32.82 -20.22 -8.75
C PRO A 217 32.18 -20.48 -10.12
N ASN A 218 32.08 -19.44 -10.95
CA ASN A 218 31.61 -19.59 -12.32
C ASN A 218 32.44 -20.66 -13.06
N ALA A 219 31.77 -21.53 -13.81
CA ALA A 219 32.43 -22.60 -14.56
C ALA A 219 33.37 -22.07 -15.65
N ASP A 220 33.14 -20.84 -16.13
CA ASP A 220 34.03 -20.12 -17.03
C ASP A 220 35.15 -19.42 -16.23
N PRO A 221 36.42 -19.86 -16.29
CA PRO A 221 37.52 -19.29 -15.50
C PRO A 221 37.75 -17.80 -15.75
N GLN A 222 37.38 -17.29 -16.94
CA GLN A 222 37.51 -15.87 -17.27
C GLN A 222 36.41 -15.01 -16.62
N LYS A 223 35.33 -15.63 -16.13
CA LYS A 223 34.22 -14.97 -15.43
C LYS A 223 34.16 -15.32 -13.94
N ALA A 224 34.94 -16.31 -13.51
CA ALA A 224 35.04 -16.73 -12.11
C ALA A 224 35.71 -15.67 -11.23
N LYS A 225 36.57 -14.82 -11.81
CA LYS A 225 37.18 -13.66 -11.17
C LYS A 225 36.86 -12.41 -11.95
N VAL A 226 36.40 -11.38 -11.26
CA VAL A 226 35.99 -10.11 -11.88
C VAL A 226 36.73 -8.97 -11.19
N GLN A 227 37.28 -8.05 -11.99
CA GLN A 227 37.93 -6.86 -11.48
C GLN A 227 36.88 -5.92 -10.87
N ASN A 228 37.17 -5.41 -9.68
CA ASN A 228 36.32 -4.43 -9.05
C ASN A 228 36.48 -3.08 -9.76
N THR A 229 35.37 -2.59 -10.32
CA THR A 229 35.29 -1.30 -11.04
C THR A 229 34.27 -0.35 -10.39
N THR A 230 33.93 -0.60 -9.13
CA THR A 230 32.99 0.21 -8.36
C THR A 230 33.58 1.59 -8.13
N SER A 231 32.86 2.62 -8.59
CA SER A 231 33.17 4.02 -8.33
C SER A 231 32.81 4.43 -6.89
N ASP A 232 33.40 5.51 -6.39
CA ASP A 232 33.10 6.03 -5.04
C ASP A 232 31.60 6.39 -4.87
N GLU A 233 30.95 6.88 -5.93
CA GLU A 233 29.52 7.21 -5.91
C GLU A 233 28.63 5.95 -5.87
N GLU A 234 28.95 4.94 -6.68
CA GLU A 234 28.26 3.63 -6.65
C GLU A 234 28.40 3.00 -5.26
N GLY A 235 29.60 3.05 -4.67
CA GLY A 235 29.85 2.55 -3.32
C GLY A 235 29.03 3.24 -2.23
N LYS A 236 28.94 4.58 -2.26
CA LYS A 236 28.08 5.36 -1.34
C LYS A 236 26.61 4.99 -1.48
N ASN A 237 26.16 4.76 -2.72
CA ASN A 237 24.79 4.37 -2.99
C ASN A 237 24.49 2.93 -2.51
N VAL A 238 25.46 2.01 -2.61
CA VAL A 238 25.33 0.64 -2.09
C VAL A 238 25.05 0.65 -0.59
N LEU A 239 25.81 1.38 0.22
CA LEU A 239 25.59 1.40 1.67
C LEU A 239 24.20 1.93 2.04
N LYS A 240 23.78 3.05 1.41
CA LYS A 240 22.46 3.64 1.63
C LYS A 240 21.32 2.70 1.23
N THR A 241 21.41 2.08 0.06
CA THR A 241 20.39 1.15 -0.43
C THR A 241 20.34 -0.14 0.37
N TYR A 242 21.49 -0.66 0.79
CA TYR A 242 21.61 -1.84 1.64
C TYR A 242 20.89 -1.64 2.98
N PHE A 243 21.18 -0.56 3.71
CA PHE A 243 20.51 -0.30 5.00
C PHE A 243 19.03 0.07 4.87
N ASN A 244 18.63 0.70 3.76
CA ASN A 244 17.22 0.91 3.47
C ASN A 244 16.49 -0.42 3.22
N ALA A 245 17.09 -1.34 2.47
CA ALA A 245 16.55 -2.68 2.27
C ALA A 245 16.50 -3.47 3.60
N LEU A 246 17.52 -3.31 4.46
CA LEU A 246 17.54 -3.95 5.78
C LEU A 246 16.41 -3.42 6.69
N LYS A 247 16.15 -2.10 6.69
CA LYS A 247 15.01 -1.48 7.39
C LYS A 247 13.67 -2.06 6.89
N GLN A 248 13.52 -2.26 5.58
CA GLN A 248 12.30 -2.83 4.98
C GLN A 248 12.11 -4.31 5.36
N SER A 249 13.20 -5.09 5.39
CA SER A 249 13.19 -6.50 5.78
C SER A 249 13.23 -6.71 7.30
N ALA A 250 13.13 -5.65 8.10
CA ALA A 250 13.31 -5.77 9.55
C ALA A 250 12.28 -6.70 10.21
N THR A 251 11.02 -6.70 9.73
CA THR A 251 9.98 -7.59 10.27
C THR A 251 10.29 -9.06 9.95
N SER A 252 10.70 -9.39 8.72
CA SER A 252 10.92 -10.79 8.32
C SER A 252 12.19 -11.37 8.93
N ILE A 253 13.21 -10.56 9.13
CA ILE A 253 14.49 -10.96 9.71
C ILE A 253 14.39 -11.05 11.24
N PHE A 254 13.96 -9.96 11.89
CA PHE A 254 14.08 -9.78 13.35
C PHE A 254 12.78 -9.99 14.13
N LEU A 255 11.60 -9.78 13.53
CA LEU A 255 10.30 -9.79 14.22
C LEU A 255 9.37 -10.88 13.68
N ASN A 256 9.91 -12.07 13.43
CA ASN A 256 9.19 -13.15 12.77
C ASN A 256 8.36 -13.98 13.76
N ASP A 257 7.05 -14.07 13.53
CA ASP A 257 6.12 -14.83 14.38
C ASP A 257 6.44 -16.34 14.42
N SER A 258 7.15 -16.89 13.42
CA SER A 258 7.58 -18.30 13.45
C SER A 258 8.58 -18.61 14.55
N ASP A 259 9.21 -17.58 15.13
CA ASP A 259 10.20 -17.71 16.19
C ASP A 259 9.60 -17.60 17.58
N LEU A 260 8.27 -17.48 17.70
CA LEU A 260 7.63 -17.43 19.01
C LEU A 260 7.80 -18.78 19.72
N PRO A 261 8.56 -18.86 20.83
CA PRO A 261 8.60 -20.08 21.60
C PRO A 261 7.26 -20.26 22.33
N GLY A 262 6.76 -21.50 22.42
CA GLY A 262 5.54 -21.80 23.17
C GLY A 262 5.78 -21.86 24.68
N VAL A 263 4.97 -21.17 25.47
CA VAL A 263 5.00 -21.31 26.95
C VAL A 263 4.63 -22.72 27.37
N GLY A 264 5.35 -23.26 28.36
CA GLY A 264 5.19 -24.62 28.87
C GLY A 264 5.66 -25.73 27.92
N LYS A 265 5.90 -25.40 26.64
CA LYS A 265 6.46 -26.29 25.63
C LYS A 265 7.95 -26.06 25.45
N ASP A 266 8.31 -24.83 25.11
CA ASP A 266 9.66 -24.42 24.72
C ASP A 266 10.37 -23.64 25.84
N TYR A 267 9.65 -23.05 26.80
CA TYR A 267 10.24 -22.42 27.99
C TYR A 267 9.22 -22.34 29.13
N ASP A 268 9.72 -22.19 30.37
CA ASP A 268 8.92 -22.03 31.57
C ASP A 268 9.02 -20.60 32.13
N ILE A 269 7.94 -20.10 32.72
CA ILE A 269 7.88 -18.79 33.38
C ILE A 269 8.25 -18.99 34.85
N ASN A 270 9.41 -18.45 35.28
CA ASN A 270 9.83 -18.47 36.66
C ASN A 270 9.79 -17.04 37.22
N GLY A 271 8.71 -16.68 37.91
CA GLY A 271 8.60 -15.37 38.55
C GLY A 271 9.51 -15.27 39.78
N ARG A 272 10.44 -14.29 39.78
CA ARG A 272 10.97 -13.71 41.02
C ARG A 272 10.66 -12.22 41.03
N VAL A 273 9.92 -11.78 42.04
CA VAL A 273 9.75 -10.36 42.35
C VAL A 273 11.04 -9.90 43.01
N THR A 274 11.74 -8.95 42.40
CA THR A 274 12.82 -8.18 43.06
C THR A 274 12.25 -6.85 43.54
N ASP A 275 12.70 -6.38 44.71
CA ASP A 275 12.20 -5.17 45.39
C ASP A 275 12.43 -3.84 44.64
N THR A 276 13.03 -3.87 43.45
CA THR A 276 13.09 -2.73 42.54
C THR A 276 11.88 -2.79 41.61
N ASN A 277 11.09 -1.72 41.53
CA ASN A 277 9.85 -1.56 40.73
C ASN A 277 9.96 -1.82 39.21
N ASP A 278 10.99 -2.50 38.73
CA ASP A 278 11.03 -3.12 37.41
C ASP A 278 10.38 -4.49 37.49
N ALA A 279 9.15 -4.60 36.99
CA ALA A 279 8.50 -5.88 36.76
C ALA A 279 9.21 -6.65 35.63
N GLY A 280 10.41 -7.18 35.92
CA GLY A 280 11.13 -8.10 35.06
C GLY A 280 10.49 -9.47 35.11
N VAL A 281 9.63 -9.78 34.14
CA VAL A 281 9.25 -11.17 33.87
C VAL A 281 10.50 -11.89 33.34
N PHE A 282 11.19 -12.64 34.19
CA PHE A 282 12.29 -13.51 33.76
C PHE A 282 11.72 -14.83 33.23
N SER A 283 11.68 -14.97 31.92
CA SER A 283 11.51 -16.27 31.26
C SER A 283 12.85 -16.97 31.16
N ASN A 284 12.91 -18.26 31.52
CA ASN A 284 14.05 -19.09 31.12
C ASN A 284 14.24 -18.99 29.60
N PRO A 285 15.48 -19.06 29.08
CA PRO A 285 15.67 -19.13 27.64
C PRO A 285 14.94 -20.36 27.06
N PRO A 286 14.58 -20.33 25.77
CA PRO A 286 14.02 -21.50 25.11
C PRO A 286 14.90 -22.74 25.30
N LYS A 287 14.27 -23.92 25.41
CA LYS A 287 14.93 -25.21 25.59
C LYS A 287 16.05 -25.40 24.57
N ASN A 288 17.18 -25.94 25.05
CA ASN A 288 18.41 -26.15 24.30
C ASN A 288 19.22 -24.87 23.97
N PHE A 289 18.88 -23.73 24.57
CA PHE A 289 19.69 -22.50 24.49
C PHE A 289 20.15 -22.05 25.87
N ASN A 290 21.39 -21.55 25.96
CA ASN A 290 21.96 -21.07 27.22
C ASN A 290 21.43 -19.68 27.61
N SER A 291 20.98 -18.89 26.64
CA SER A 291 20.45 -17.55 26.84
C SER A 291 19.45 -17.14 25.75
N TRP A 292 18.68 -16.09 26.01
CA TRP A 292 17.83 -15.45 25.00
C TRP A 292 18.68 -14.86 23.86
N ASP A 293 19.87 -14.34 24.17
CA ASP A 293 20.81 -13.82 23.18
C ASP A 293 21.21 -14.92 22.19
N ASP A 294 21.55 -16.13 22.68
CA ASP A 294 21.88 -17.29 21.82
C ASP A 294 20.68 -17.72 20.96
N TYR A 295 19.49 -17.74 21.56
CA TYR A 295 18.26 -18.06 20.85
C TYR A 295 18.02 -17.08 19.71
N ILE A 296 18.01 -15.78 20.00
CA ILE A 296 17.79 -14.71 19.03
C ILE A 296 18.83 -14.83 17.92
N ILE A 297 20.14 -14.86 18.25
CA ILE A 297 21.23 -14.98 17.27
C ILE A 297 21.01 -16.17 16.33
N SER A 298 20.59 -17.34 16.86
CA SER A 298 20.34 -18.53 16.04
C SER A 298 19.22 -18.36 15.00
N LYS A 299 18.25 -17.48 15.26
CA LYS A 299 17.12 -17.20 14.36
C LYS A 299 17.44 -16.13 13.33
N ILE A 300 18.06 -15.03 13.76
CA ILE A 300 18.37 -13.90 12.88
C ILE A 300 19.53 -14.18 11.93
N ARG A 301 20.59 -14.87 12.38
CA ARG A 301 21.79 -15.14 11.56
C ARG A 301 21.48 -15.76 10.18
N PRO A 302 20.73 -16.88 10.05
CA PRO A 302 20.43 -17.45 8.74
C PRO A 302 19.59 -16.53 7.86
N ARG A 303 18.65 -15.75 8.41
CA ARG A 303 17.84 -14.80 7.63
C ARG A 303 18.63 -13.57 7.21
N PHE A 304 19.61 -13.15 8.01
CA PHE A 304 20.47 -12.04 7.68
C PHE A 304 21.41 -12.39 6.52
N ILE A 305 21.96 -13.60 6.51
CA ILE A 305 22.77 -14.10 5.38
C ILE A 305 21.94 -14.21 4.11
N ASP A 306 20.71 -14.70 4.21
CA ASP A 306 19.75 -14.73 3.11
C ASP A 306 19.54 -13.33 2.51
N PHE A 307 19.30 -12.34 3.37
CA PHE A 307 19.18 -10.94 3.00
C PHE A 307 20.44 -10.37 2.34
N ASP A 308 21.63 -10.61 2.93
CA ASP A 308 22.89 -10.11 2.39
C ASP A 308 23.17 -10.69 0.99
N LEU A 309 22.90 -11.99 0.80
CA LEU A 309 22.97 -12.66 -0.50
C LEU A 309 21.96 -12.09 -1.50
N GLU A 310 20.73 -11.72 -1.09
CA GLU A 310 19.75 -11.05 -1.96
C GLU A 310 20.23 -9.67 -2.41
N GLN A 311 20.89 -8.90 -1.53
CA GLN A 311 21.45 -7.59 -1.86
C GLN A 311 22.72 -7.68 -2.71
N ASN A 312 23.48 -8.77 -2.57
CA ASN A 312 24.74 -8.98 -3.26
C ASN A 312 24.59 -9.01 -4.79
N LYS A 313 25.16 -8.00 -5.46
CA LYS A 313 25.10 -7.80 -6.91
C LYS A 313 26.44 -7.28 -7.43
N ASP A 314 26.80 -7.65 -8.65
CA ASP A 314 27.95 -7.07 -9.34
C ASP A 314 27.55 -5.72 -9.98
N PRO A 315 28.15 -4.58 -9.55
CA PRO A 315 27.81 -3.26 -10.09
C PRO A 315 28.09 -3.13 -11.61
N ALA A 316 29.07 -3.84 -12.14
CA ALA A 316 29.42 -3.79 -13.56
C ALA A 316 28.37 -4.47 -14.46
N GLU A 317 27.58 -5.40 -13.92
CA GLU A 317 26.50 -6.05 -14.66
C GLU A 317 25.19 -5.26 -14.68
N GLN A 318 25.02 -4.23 -13.82
CA GLN A 318 23.91 -3.28 -13.97
C GLN A 318 23.95 -2.51 -15.30
N ASP A 319 25.15 -2.35 -15.88
CA ASP A 319 25.36 -1.68 -17.17
C ASP A 319 25.26 -2.61 -18.39
N GLN A 320 25.37 -3.93 -18.22
CA GLN A 320 25.35 -4.92 -19.30
C GLN A 320 24.07 -5.76 -19.34
N GLN A 321 23.36 -5.95 -18.23
CA GLN A 321 22.04 -6.59 -18.23
C GLN A 321 20.95 -5.75 -18.91
N ASN A 322 21.20 -4.46 -19.15
CA ASN A 322 20.35 -3.61 -19.99
C ASN A 322 20.49 -3.87 -21.50
N GLN A 323 21.36 -4.80 -21.96
CA GLN A 323 21.58 -5.04 -23.39
C GLN A 323 21.54 -6.50 -23.88
N LYS A 324 21.43 -7.53 -23.02
CA LYS A 324 21.41 -8.94 -23.51
C LYS A 324 20.25 -9.85 -23.10
N ASN A 325 19.37 -9.46 -22.19
CA ASN A 325 18.11 -10.19 -21.94
C ASN A 325 16.93 -9.57 -22.71
N ASN A 326 16.98 -9.69 -24.04
CA ASN A 326 15.81 -9.54 -24.90
C ASN A 326 14.99 -10.86 -24.93
N GLN A 327 14.63 -11.36 -23.74
CA GLN A 327 13.42 -12.17 -23.54
C GLN A 327 12.68 -11.61 -22.32
N SER A 328 11.88 -10.59 -22.60
CA SER A 328 10.67 -10.16 -21.89
C SER A 328 10.58 -10.45 -20.38
N VAL A 329 11.27 -9.67 -19.55
CA VAL A 329 10.67 -8.94 -18.42
C VAL A 329 11.43 -7.62 -18.25
N GLU A 330 10.91 -6.60 -18.92
CA GLU A 330 10.85 -5.19 -18.51
C GLU A 330 11.56 -4.88 -17.17
N ASN A 331 12.85 -4.50 -17.23
CA ASN A 331 13.58 -3.90 -16.11
C ASN A 331 13.14 -2.45 -15.99
N LEU A 332 12.00 -2.26 -15.36
CA LEU A 332 11.50 -0.96 -15.01
C LEU A 332 11.98 -0.60 -13.60
N LEU A 333 12.50 0.62 -13.49
CA LEU A 333 13.03 1.22 -12.27
C LEU A 333 12.12 0.94 -11.04
N PRO A 334 12.72 0.73 -9.84
CA PRO A 334 11.93 0.63 -8.62
C PRO A 334 11.08 1.91 -8.47
N PRO A 335 9.76 1.78 -8.23
CA PRO A 335 8.91 2.95 -8.10
C PRO A 335 9.34 3.72 -6.86
N THR A 336 9.84 4.94 -7.01
CA THR A 336 9.98 5.85 -5.87
C THR A 336 8.59 6.39 -5.55
N VAL A 337 8.21 6.46 -4.27
CA VAL A 337 7.07 7.32 -3.86
C VAL A 337 7.28 8.68 -4.53
N PRO A 338 6.27 9.34 -5.14
CA PRO A 338 6.48 10.59 -5.85
C PRO A 338 7.23 11.57 -4.94
N VAL A 339 8.49 11.82 -5.29
CA VAL A 339 9.30 12.89 -4.70
C VAL A 339 8.85 14.15 -5.43
N GLU A 340 8.50 15.20 -4.70
CA GLU A 340 8.30 16.54 -5.27
C GLU A 340 9.44 16.83 -6.27
N GLY A 341 9.09 17.07 -7.54
CA GLY A 341 10.02 17.61 -8.53
C GLY A 341 10.57 16.67 -9.62
N LYS A 342 10.28 15.37 -9.65
CA LYS A 342 10.58 14.56 -10.86
C LYS A 342 9.42 14.59 -11.85
N GLN A 343 9.61 15.29 -12.96
CA GLN A 343 8.67 15.23 -14.09
C GLN A 343 8.65 13.81 -14.67
N VAL A 344 7.46 13.24 -14.82
CA VAL A 344 7.26 12.04 -15.65
C VAL A 344 7.64 12.43 -17.08
N PRO A 345 8.29 11.56 -17.87
CA PRO A 345 8.38 11.76 -19.31
C PRO A 345 6.98 12.05 -19.86
N THR A 346 6.74 13.29 -20.27
CA THR A 346 5.49 13.69 -20.94
C THR A 346 5.59 13.48 -22.44
N ASP A 347 6.79 13.26 -22.96
CA ASP A 347 7.02 12.96 -24.38
C ASP A 347 6.34 11.62 -24.73
N PRO A 348 5.29 11.64 -25.58
CA PRO A 348 4.62 10.44 -26.05
C PRO A 348 5.58 9.40 -26.66
N LYS A 349 6.69 9.83 -27.26
CA LYS A 349 7.68 8.93 -27.87
C LYS A 349 8.52 8.17 -26.84
N GLU A 350 8.89 8.81 -25.74
CA GLU A 350 9.60 8.12 -24.65
C GLU A 350 8.66 7.16 -23.92
N LEU A 351 7.39 7.52 -23.79
CA LEU A 351 6.37 6.66 -23.19
C LEU A 351 6.11 5.41 -24.04
N ILE A 352 5.95 5.55 -25.37
CA ILE A 352 5.62 4.44 -26.26
C ILE A 352 6.76 3.40 -26.40
N GLU A 353 8.01 3.78 -26.09
CA GLU A 353 9.13 2.83 -26.06
C GLU A 353 9.12 1.96 -24.80
N ASN A 354 8.56 2.44 -23.70
CA ASN A 354 8.56 1.77 -22.40
C ASN A 354 7.26 1.01 -22.07
N ILE A 355 6.39 0.79 -23.05
CA ILE A 355 5.16 0.02 -22.86
C ILE A 355 5.30 -1.46 -23.22
N PRO A 356 4.55 -2.36 -22.54
CA PRO A 356 4.56 -3.78 -22.83
C PRO A 356 4.23 -4.11 -24.28
N ARG A 357 5.03 -5.01 -24.86
CA ARG A 357 4.85 -5.56 -26.21
C ARG A 357 4.04 -6.86 -26.14
N PHE A 358 2.72 -6.72 -25.98
CA PHE A 358 1.79 -7.83 -25.78
C PHE A 358 1.75 -8.81 -26.95
N VAL A 359 1.58 -10.10 -26.65
CA VAL A 359 1.24 -11.09 -27.68
C VAL A 359 -0.23 -10.90 -28.06
N PRO A 360 -0.56 -10.61 -29.32
CA PRO A 360 -1.95 -10.56 -29.75
C PRO A 360 -2.59 -11.94 -29.60
N LYS A 361 -3.79 -11.98 -29.01
CA LYS A 361 -4.55 -13.20 -28.85
C LYS A 361 -5.57 -13.31 -29.98
N VAL A 362 -5.60 -14.44 -30.66
CA VAL A 362 -6.64 -14.73 -31.66
C VAL A 362 -7.94 -14.92 -30.91
N ARG A 363 -9.00 -14.23 -31.34
CA ARG A 363 -10.34 -14.39 -30.74
C ARG A 363 -10.79 -15.84 -30.82
N SER A 364 -11.58 -16.27 -29.84
CA SER A 364 -12.02 -17.66 -29.70
C SER A 364 -12.70 -18.22 -30.95
N LEU A 365 -13.44 -17.36 -31.67
CA LEU A 365 -14.09 -17.71 -32.94
C LEU A 365 -13.10 -18.16 -34.03
N TYR A 366 -11.86 -17.69 -33.99
CA TYR A 366 -10.83 -17.95 -34.99
C TYR A 366 -9.63 -18.75 -34.43
N SER A 367 -9.56 -18.98 -33.12
CA SER A 367 -8.39 -19.61 -32.49
C SER A 367 -8.24 -21.10 -32.82
N THR A 368 -9.28 -21.76 -33.33
CA THR A 368 -9.24 -23.17 -33.78
C THR A 368 -8.73 -23.31 -35.21
N LEU A 369 -8.60 -22.21 -35.96
CA LEU A 369 -8.08 -22.23 -37.32
C LEU A 369 -6.61 -22.64 -37.33
N SER A 370 -6.21 -23.42 -38.34
CA SER A 370 -4.80 -23.67 -38.60
C SER A 370 -4.09 -22.37 -39.01
N SER A 371 -2.76 -22.34 -38.86
CA SER A 371 -1.92 -21.21 -39.28
C SER A 371 -2.25 -20.73 -40.70
N SER A 372 -2.33 -21.65 -41.66
CA SER A 372 -2.64 -21.33 -43.07
C SER A 372 -4.06 -20.77 -43.25
N ALA A 373 -5.05 -21.31 -42.56
CA ALA A 373 -6.43 -20.83 -42.63
C ALA A 373 -6.57 -19.43 -42.01
N LEU A 374 -5.90 -19.17 -40.88
CA LEU A 374 -5.89 -17.87 -40.24
C LEU A 374 -5.21 -16.80 -41.13
N LEU A 375 -4.05 -17.11 -41.73
CA LEU A 375 -3.37 -16.20 -42.64
C LEU A 375 -4.26 -15.82 -43.84
N ASN A 376 -4.91 -16.79 -44.47
CA ASN A 376 -5.80 -16.54 -45.60
C ASN A 376 -7.01 -15.68 -45.18
N ARG A 377 -7.67 -16.06 -44.08
CA ARG A 377 -8.87 -15.36 -43.62
C ARG A 377 -8.58 -13.94 -43.15
N PHE A 378 -7.45 -13.73 -42.48
CA PHE A 378 -6.98 -12.39 -42.16
C PHE A 378 -6.63 -11.65 -43.46
N GLY A 379 -5.82 -12.21 -44.35
CA GLY A 379 -5.40 -11.57 -45.60
C GLY A 379 -6.55 -11.08 -46.50
N THR A 380 -7.65 -11.81 -46.55
CA THR A 380 -8.83 -11.51 -47.38
C THR A 380 -9.86 -10.58 -46.73
N TYR A 381 -9.74 -10.30 -45.43
CA TYR A 381 -10.65 -9.38 -44.73
C TYR A 381 -10.26 -7.93 -44.99
N ASN A 382 -11.20 -7.14 -45.53
CA ASN A 382 -10.93 -5.78 -46.05
C ASN A 382 -11.62 -4.64 -45.27
N GLU A 383 -12.21 -4.91 -44.10
CA GLU A 383 -12.83 -3.84 -43.29
C GLU A 383 -11.81 -3.17 -42.36
N ALA A 384 -12.09 -1.91 -41.97
CA ALA A 384 -11.18 -1.10 -41.14
C ALA A 384 -10.98 -1.65 -39.71
N ASN A 385 -11.95 -2.42 -39.19
CA ASN A 385 -11.91 -3.06 -37.86
C ASN A 385 -11.20 -4.43 -37.86
N LYS A 386 -10.52 -4.80 -38.96
CA LYS A 386 -9.85 -6.08 -39.17
C LYS A 386 -9.07 -6.60 -37.96
N SER A 387 -8.26 -5.75 -37.33
CA SER A 387 -7.50 -6.15 -36.14
C SER A 387 -8.45 -6.58 -35.00
N ASP A 388 -9.45 -5.76 -34.69
CA ASP A 388 -10.37 -5.98 -33.57
C ASP A 388 -11.29 -7.17 -33.82
N VAL A 389 -11.54 -7.55 -35.07
CA VAL A 389 -12.34 -8.73 -35.43
C VAL A 389 -11.57 -10.01 -35.15
N PHE A 390 -10.27 -10.05 -35.46
CA PHE A 390 -9.48 -11.29 -35.34
C PHE A 390 -8.72 -11.40 -34.02
N PHE A 391 -8.39 -10.27 -33.39
CA PHE A 391 -7.47 -10.21 -32.26
C PHE A 391 -8.03 -9.41 -31.11
N TYR A 392 -7.55 -9.75 -29.91
CA TYR A 392 -7.67 -8.94 -28.71
C TYR A 392 -6.32 -8.90 -27.98
N PHE A 393 -6.15 -7.92 -27.09
CA PHE A 393 -4.92 -7.71 -26.34
C PHE A 393 -5.19 -7.75 -24.84
N GLU A 394 -4.23 -8.29 -24.10
CA GLU A 394 -4.28 -8.43 -22.64
C GLU A 394 -3.85 -7.15 -21.91
N ASN A 395 -4.49 -6.03 -22.26
CA ASN A 395 -4.21 -4.71 -21.70
C ASN A 395 -5.43 -4.13 -20.96
N PRO A 396 -5.80 -4.68 -19.79
CA PRO A 396 -7.00 -4.25 -19.08
C PRO A 396 -6.77 -2.96 -18.27
N ILE A 397 -5.54 -2.45 -18.18
CA ILE A 397 -5.22 -1.31 -17.32
C ILE A 397 -4.86 -0.11 -18.17
N ASN A 398 -3.74 -0.14 -18.90
CA ASN A 398 -3.24 1.05 -19.59
C ASN A 398 -3.99 1.35 -20.90
N THR A 399 -5.11 2.05 -20.82
CA THR A 399 -5.98 2.37 -21.96
C THR A 399 -5.47 3.50 -22.86
N ARG A 400 -4.35 4.15 -22.51
CA ARG A 400 -3.73 5.20 -23.33
C ARG A 400 -3.20 4.68 -24.66
N PHE A 401 -2.79 3.41 -24.73
CA PHE A 401 -2.15 2.84 -25.91
C PHE A 401 -3.07 1.84 -26.58
N THR A 402 -3.31 2.05 -27.86
CA THR A 402 -4.10 1.15 -28.71
C THR A 402 -3.18 0.23 -29.51
N TYR A 403 -3.54 -1.05 -29.56
CA TYR A 403 -2.75 -2.09 -30.22
C TYR A 403 -3.53 -2.62 -31.42
N LYS A 404 -2.89 -2.71 -32.58
CA LYS A 404 -3.52 -3.20 -33.81
C LYS A 404 -2.60 -4.16 -34.57
N VAL A 405 -3.10 -5.33 -34.93
CA VAL A 405 -2.40 -6.24 -35.85
C VAL A 405 -2.52 -5.70 -37.26
N THR A 406 -1.39 -5.35 -37.87
CA THR A 406 -1.32 -4.78 -39.22
C THR A 406 -0.97 -5.82 -40.28
N ALA A 407 -0.20 -6.84 -39.90
CA ALA A 407 0.20 -7.92 -40.81
C ALA A 407 0.37 -9.26 -40.08
N LEU A 408 0.21 -10.36 -40.82
CA LEU A 408 0.55 -11.72 -40.38
C LEU A 408 1.57 -12.31 -41.35
N ASN A 409 2.61 -12.93 -40.80
CA ASN A 409 3.66 -13.61 -41.56
C ASN A 409 3.80 -15.05 -41.05
N ASN A 410 4.10 -15.99 -41.94
CA ASN A 410 4.44 -17.35 -41.57
C ASN A 410 5.95 -17.46 -41.43
N ASN A 411 6.44 -17.95 -40.29
CA ASN A 411 7.84 -18.26 -40.08
C ASN A 411 7.96 -19.67 -39.52
N ASN A 412 8.43 -20.62 -40.34
CA ASN A 412 8.63 -22.02 -39.96
C ASN A 412 7.38 -22.70 -39.36
N GLY A 413 6.19 -22.44 -39.91
CA GLY A 413 4.92 -23.05 -39.47
C GLY A 413 4.25 -22.32 -38.30
N LYS A 414 4.92 -21.34 -37.70
CA LYS A 414 4.39 -20.45 -36.67
C LYS A 414 3.93 -19.13 -37.28
N VAL A 415 2.85 -18.57 -36.76
CA VAL A 415 2.29 -17.29 -37.24
C VAL A 415 2.86 -16.16 -36.40
N ASN A 416 3.54 -15.22 -37.05
CA ASN A 416 4.01 -13.98 -36.45
C ASN A 416 3.09 -12.83 -36.84
N ALA A 417 2.63 -12.06 -35.86
CA ALA A 417 1.85 -10.85 -36.05
C ALA A 417 2.75 -9.62 -35.93
N THR A 418 2.66 -8.71 -36.91
CA THR A 418 3.16 -7.34 -36.79
C THR A 418 2.08 -6.51 -36.13
N VAL A 419 2.43 -5.88 -35.00
CA VAL A 419 1.54 -5.08 -34.18
C VAL A 419 2.02 -3.63 -34.19
N GLN A 420 1.10 -2.72 -34.50
CA GLN A 420 1.28 -1.28 -34.30
C GLN A 420 0.72 -0.89 -32.94
N ILE A 421 1.47 -0.06 -32.21
CA ILE A 421 0.99 0.65 -31.04
C ILE A 421 0.85 2.12 -31.38
N GLN A 422 -0.24 2.74 -30.93
CA GLN A 422 -0.52 4.16 -31.10
C GLN A 422 -0.95 4.79 -29.77
N ASP A 423 -0.40 5.95 -29.45
CA ASP A 423 -0.83 6.76 -28.31
C ASP A 423 -2.18 7.45 -28.63
N SER A 424 -3.14 7.37 -27.71
CA SER A 424 -4.46 7.99 -27.83
C SER A 424 -4.41 9.52 -27.69
N VAL A 425 -3.40 10.07 -26.99
CA VAL A 425 -3.20 11.50 -26.79
C VAL A 425 -2.47 12.13 -27.98
N ASP A 426 -1.34 11.54 -28.40
CA ASP A 426 -0.63 11.91 -29.63
C ASP A 426 -0.76 10.82 -30.68
N LYS A 427 -1.73 10.99 -31.58
CA LYS A 427 -2.02 10.00 -32.63
C LYS A 427 -0.87 9.79 -33.61
N ASN A 428 0.12 10.68 -33.66
CA ASN A 428 1.29 10.55 -34.52
C ASN A 428 2.40 9.72 -33.86
N ALA A 429 2.40 9.60 -32.53
CA ALA A 429 3.32 8.73 -31.81
C ALA A 429 2.90 7.27 -32.01
N THR A 430 3.63 6.57 -32.88
CA THR A 430 3.41 5.14 -33.17
C THR A 430 4.72 4.36 -33.17
N THR A 431 4.65 3.09 -32.80
CA THR A 431 5.76 2.13 -32.90
C THR A 431 5.23 0.78 -33.34
N THR A 432 6.10 -0.09 -33.85
CA THR A 432 5.71 -1.42 -34.33
C THR A 432 6.61 -2.50 -33.78
N TYR A 433 6.05 -3.68 -33.52
CA TYR A 433 6.81 -4.84 -33.09
C TYR A 433 6.21 -6.13 -33.66
N THR A 434 6.98 -7.22 -33.57
CA THR A 434 6.54 -8.54 -34.04
C THR A 434 6.50 -9.52 -32.89
N ARG A 435 5.42 -10.31 -32.81
CA ARG A 435 5.25 -11.41 -31.85
C ARG A 435 4.70 -12.66 -32.52
N GLU A 436 5.17 -13.81 -32.07
CA GLU A 436 4.58 -15.09 -32.40
C GLU A 436 3.22 -15.23 -31.71
N LEU A 437 2.21 -15.69 -32.44
CA LEU A 437 0.88 -15.99 -31.90
C LEU A 437 0.91 -17.31 -31.13
N ASP A 438 0.32 -17.31 -29.94
CA ASP A 438 0.23 -18.49 -29.04
C ASP A 438 -1.22 -19.03 -28.89
N THR A 439 -2.14 -18.56 -29.75
CA THR A 439 -3.58 -18.88 -29.70
C THR A 439 -4.12 -19.33 -31.06
N VAL A 440 -3.29 -20.04 -31.83
CA VAL A 440 -3.63 -20.58 -33.16
C VAL A 440 -3.74 -22.10 -33.09
N GLY A 441 -4.75 -22.68 -33.75
CA GLY A 441 -4.97 -24.13 -33.77
C GLY A 441 -5.34 -24.73 -32.41
N LEU A 442 -5.92 -23.94 -31.50
CA LEU A 442 -6.34 -24.39 -30.17
C LEU A 442 -7.47 -25.42 -30.26
N SER A 443 -7.52 -26.33 -29.30
CA SER A 443 -8.60 -27.31 -29.18
C SER A 443 -8.95 -27.62 -27.72
N GLY A 444 -10.15 -28.19 -27.49
CA GLY A 444 -10.60 -28.63 -26.18
C GLY A 444 -10.50 -27.53 -25.10
N THR A 445 -9.83 -27.84 -24.00
CA THR A 445 -9.67 -26.94 -22.83
C THR A 445 -8.94 -25.65 -23.18
N GLU A 446 -7.98 -25.67 -24.11
CA GLU A 446 -7.22 -24.46 -24.48
C GLU A 446 -8.10 -23.43 -25.18
N GLN A 447 -8.98 -23.88 -26.08
CA GLN A 447 -9.96 -23.02 -26.74
C GLN A 447 -10.94 -22.41 -25.71
N GLN A 448 -11.39 -23.22 -24.75
CA GLN A 448 -12.28 -22.75 -23.68
C GLN A 448 -11.62 -21.71 -22.78
N ILE A 449 -10.36 -21.94 -22.37
CA ILE A 449 -9.59 -20.95 -21.61
C ILE A 449 -9.46 -19.65 -22.40
N ASN A 450 -9.16 -19.72 -23.69
CA ASN A 450 -9.06 -18.55 -24.56
C ASN A 450 -10.40 -17.79 -24.65
N GLN A 451 -11.53 -18.50 -24.74
CA GLN A 451 -12.86 -17.90 -24.71
C GLN A 451 -13.14 -17.16 -23.40
N ASN A 452 -12.87 -17.80 -22.26
CA ASN A 452 -13.08 -17.18 -20.95
C ASN A 452 -12.14 -15.99 -20.74
N ARG A 453 -10.91 -16.08 -21.24
CA ARG A 453 -9.91 -15.01 -21.23
C ARG A 453 -10.38 -13.79 -22.03
N GLU A 454 -10.97 -14.01 -23.20
CA GLU A 454 -11.55 -12.96 -24.05
C GLU A 454 -12.67 -12.19 -23.34
N LEU A 455 -13.39 -12.83 -22.40
CA LEU A 455 -14.40 -12.18 -21.56
C LEU A 455 -13.80 -11.50 -20.32
N ALA A 456 -12.77 -12.10 -19.72
CA ALA A 456 -12.18 -11.65 -18.46
C ALA A 456 -11.51 -10.28 -18.58
N TYR A 457 -10.69 -10.08 -19.62
CA TYR A 457 -9.90 -8.86 -19.78
C TYR A 457 -10.74 -7.59 -19.98
N PRO A 458 -11.78 -7.58 -20.84
CA PRO A 458 -12.70 -6.44 -20.92
C PRO A 458 -13.44 -6.17 -19.60
N ALA A 459 -13.79 -7.21 -18.84
CA ALA A 459 -14.43 -7.03 -17.53
C ALA A 459 -13.49 -6.38 -16.51
N MET A 460 -12.21 -6.77 -16.49
CA MET A 460 -11.17 -6.11 -15.69
C MET A 460 -10.93 -4.66 -16.16
N GLN A 461 -10.97 -4.41 -17.47
CA GLN A 461 -10.82 -3.08 -18.05
C GLN A 461 -11.90 -2.12 -17.56
N LYS A 462 -13.14 -2.58 -17.47
CA LYS A 462 -14.24 -1.77 -16.94
C LYS A 462 -14.00 -1.31 -15.49
N LEU A 463 -13.32 -2.12 -14.66
CA LEU A 463 -12.95 -1.72 -13.30
C LEU A 463 -11.97 -0.53 -13.35
N PHE A 464 -10.92 -0.61 -14.17
CA PHE A 464 -9.95 0.48 -14.28
C PHE A 464 -10.55 1.75 -14.92
N LEU A 465 -11.44 1.63 -15.89
CA LEU A 465 -12.18 2.77 -16.43
C LEU A 465 -13.03 3.48 -15.36
N ASN A 466 -13.70 2.72 -14.48
CA ASN A 466 -14.44 3.30 -13.35
C ASN A 466 -13.50 4.00 -12.35
N PHE A 467 -12.30 3.45 -12.14
CA PHE A 467 -11.27 4.10 -11.32
C PHE A 467 -10.77 5.39 -11.96
N TYR A 468 -10.48 5.40 -13.26
CA TYR A 468 -10.05 6.59 -14.01
C TYR A 468 -11.09 7.70 -13.94
N GLU A 469 -12.35 7.38 -14.22
CA GLU A 469 -13.45 8.32 -14.08
C GLU A 469 -13.54 8.86 -12.64
N ALA A 470 -13.35 7.99 -11.63
CA ALA A 470 -13.40 8.40 -10.24
C ALA A 470 -12.31 9.39 -9.86
N VAL A 471 -11.08 9.18 -10.34
CA VAL A 471 -9.94 10.10 -10.13
C VAL A 471 -10.01 11.33 -11.02
N GLY A 472 -10.98 11.42 -11.95
CA GLY A 472 -11.17 12.59 -12.81
C GLY A 472 -10.47 12.52 -14.17
N LEU A 473 -10.06 11.33 -14.59
CA LEU A 473 -9.43 11.06 -15.88
C LEU A 473 -10.41 10.35 -16.83
N ASN A 474 -10.13 10.44 -18.12
CA ASN A 474 -10.84 9.66 -19.15
C ASN A 474 -10.03 8.42 -19.56
N ALA A 475 -10.59 7.63 -20.48
CA ALA A 475 -9.94 6.42 -21.01
C ALA A 475 -8.62 6.70 -21.73
N ASP A 476 -8.39 7.91 -22.22
CA ASP A 476 -7.15 8.26 -22.92
C ASP A 476 -5.99 8.49 -21.97
N LEU A 477 -6.26 8.59 -20.65
CA LEU A 477 -5.27 8.88 -19.60
C LEU A 477 -4.39 10.10 -19.96
N ASN A 478 -5.05 11.15 -20.44
CA ASN A 478 -4.37 12.42 -20.71
C ASN A 478 -4.02 13.10 -19.38
N TYR A 479 -2.80 12.87 -18.90
CA TYR A 479 -2.26 13.46 -17.68
C TYR A 479 -2.01 14.99 -17.77
N GLY A 480 -2.08 15.57 -18.97
CA GLY A 480 -1.82 16.99 -19.22
C GLY A 480 -3.05 17.90 -19.18
N ASP A 481 -4.27 17.35 -19.20
CA ASP A 481 -5.52 18.12 -19.12
C ASP A 481 -5.91 18.42 -17.65
N ALA A 482 -4.96 18.99 -16.90
CA ALA A 482 -5.03 19.24 -15.46
C ALA A 482 -6.10 20.27 -15.06
N THR A 483 -6.86 20.83 -16.01
CA THR A 483 -7.89 21.84 -15.74
C THR A 483 -9.17 21.28 -15.09
N LYS A 484 -9.32 19.95 -14.98
CA LYS A 484 -10.58 19.33 -14.53
C LYS A 484 -10.52 18.64 -13.18
N VAL A 485 -9.41 18.01 -12.76
CA VAL A 485 -9.24 17.42 -11.42
C VAL A 485 -7.75 17.33 -11.07
N TYR A 486 -7.32 17.97 -9.99
CA TYR A 486 -5.93 17.91 -9.50
C TYR A 486 -5.71 16.65 -8.67
N VAL A 487 -5.70 15.50 -9.35
CA VAL A 487 -4.99 14.31 -8.89
C VAL A 487 -3.54 14.40 -9.31
N GLU A 488 -2.60 13.97 -8.46
CA GLU A 488 -1.18 13.96 -8.82
C GLU A 488 -0.99 12.98 -9.99
N PRO A 489 -0.70 13.47 -11.23
CA PRO A 489 -0.68 12.59 -12.39
C PRO A 489 0.42 11.54 -12.30
N GLN A 490 1.51 11.86 -11.59
CA GLN A 490 2.59 10.94 -11.22
C GLN A 490 2.10 9.74 -10.42
N THR A 491 1.23 9.94 -9.42
CA THR A 491 0.70 8.85 -8.60
C THR A 491 -0.20 7.95 -9.43
N ILE A 492 -1.07 8.52 -10.27
CA ILE A 492 -1.96 7.72 -11.13
C ILE A 492 -1.15 6.95 -12.18
N PHE A 493 -0.19 7.62 -12.85
CA PHE A 493 0.73 6.97 -13.77
C PHE A 493 1.44 5.78 -13.10
N GLN A 494 1.98 6.00 -11.90
CA GLN A 494 2.65 4.95 -11.12
C GLN A 494 1.70 3.80 -10.75
N MET A 495 0.44 4.09 -10.41
CA MET A 495 -0.57 3.07 -10.14
C MET A 495 -0.92 2.24 -11.37
N VAL A 496 -1.09 2.86 -12.54
CA VAL A 496 -1.32 2.18 -13.83
C VAL A 496 -0.13 1.27 -14.14
N TYR A 497 1.06 1.82 -14.02
CA TYR A 497 2.32 1.13 -14.24
C TYR A 497 2.52 -0.08 -13.30
N LEU A 498 2.30 0.10 -12.00
CA LEU A 498 2.41 -0.97 -10.99
C LEU A 498 1.41 -2.09 -11.22
N ALA A 499 0.16 -1.75 -11.55
CA ALA A 499 -0.85 -2.74 -11.85
C ALA A 499 -0.51 -3.52 -13.13
N MET A 500 -0.01 -2.85 -14.17
CA MET A 500 0.47 -3.50 -15.40
C MET A 500 1.62 -4.48 -15.12
N ARG A 501 2.56 -4.10 -14.27
CA ARG A 501 3.64 -4.98 -13.82
C ARG A 501 3.10 -6.16 -13.01
N ALA A 502 2.14 -5.90 -12.12
CA ALA A 502 1.55 -6.93 -11.27
C ALA A 502 0.85 -8.02 -12.10
N ILE A 503 0.02 -7.64 -13.08
CA ILE A 503 -0.75 -8.62 -13.87
C ILE A 503 0.11 -9.37 -14.89
N ASN A 504 1.32 -8.87 -15.16
CA ASN A 504 2.25 -9.54 -16.05
C ASN A 504 3.10 -10.60 -15.34
N LYS A 505 3.04 -10.68 -14.00
CA LYS A 505 3.70 -11.70 -13.20
C LYS A 505 3.20 -13.12 -13.55
N PRO A 506 4.07 -14.14 -13.58
CA PRO A 506 3.67 -15.52 -13.82
C PRO A 506 2.60 -16.02 -12.85
N GLU A 507 2.68 -15.63 -11.58
CA GLU A 507 1.73 -16.00 -10.53
C GLU A 507 0.31 -15.57 -10.90
N PHE A 508 0.13 -14.31 -11.31
CA PHE A 508 -1.17 -13.81 -11.76
C PHE A 508 -1.70 -14.59 -12.96
N LYS A 509 -0.84 -14.79 -13.97
CA LYS A 509 -1.24 -15.47 -15.22
C LYS A 509 -1.62 -16.93 -14.99
N ASN A 510 -0.90 -17.63 -14.11
CA ASN A 510 -1.13 -19.03 -13.78
C ASN A 510 -2.41 -19.22 -12.97
N ASP A 511 -2.60 -18.43 -11.91
CA ASP A 511 -3.81 -18.48 -11.10
C ASP A 511 -5.05 -18.07 -11.91
N LEU A 512 -4.92 -17.02 -12.73
CA LEU A 512 -6.00 -16.63 -13.64
C LEU A 512 -6.33 -17.77 -14.61
N ASN A 513 -5.33 -18.46 -15.17
CA ASN A 513 -5.55 -19.64 -16.01
C ASN A 513 -6.31 -20.76 -15.28
N ILE A 514 -6.04 -20.99 -14.00
CA ILE A 514 -6.79 -21.96 -13.17
C ILE A 514 -8.25 -21.53 -12.99
N ILE A 515 -8.52 -20.23 -12.84
CA ILE A 515 -9.89 -19.71 -12.77
C ILE A 515 -10.60 -19.87 -14.12
N LEU A 516 -9.89 -19.59 -15.22
CA LEU A 516 -10.42 -19.65 -16.58
C LEU A 516 -10.63 -21.07 -17.11
N SER A 517 -9.94 -22.08 -16.57
CA SER A 517 -10.05 -23.47 -17.01
C SER A 517 -11.30 -24.20 -16.48
N ARG A 518 -12.09 -23.56 -15.61
CA ARG A 518 -13.31 -24.14 -15.07
C ARG A 518 -14.39 -24.23 -16.15
N SER A 519 -14.75 -25.46 -16.51
CA SER A 519 -15.53 -25.76 -17.72
C SER A 519 -17.03 -25.49 -17.62
N PHE A 520 -17.59 -25.37 -16.41
CA PHE A 520 -18.98 -24.98 -16.14
C PHE A 520 -19.01 -23.84 -15.12
N GLY A 521 -19.71 -22.73 -15.45
CA GLY A 521 -19.95 -21.64 -14.49
C GLY A 521 -18.84 -20.60 -14.37
N TYR A 522 -18.00 -20.40 -15.39
CA TYR A 522 -17.14 -19.20 -15.44
C TYR A 522 -18.01 -17.93 -15.39
N SER A 523 -17.63 -17.02 -14.49
CA SER A 523 -18.23 -15.70 -14.36
C SER A 523 -17.12 -14.66 -14.34
N THR A 524 -17.34 -13.54 -15.03
CA THR A 524 -16.43 -12.39 -15.00
C THR A 524 -16.24 -11.84 -13.58
N GLU A 525 -17.19 -12.07 -12.67
CA GLU A 525 -17.08 -11.69 -11.26
C GLU A 525 -15.95 -12.44 -10.54
N GLN A 526 -15.69 -13.70 -10.91
CA GLN A 526 -14.60 -14.49 -10.32
C GLN A 526 -13.24 -13.93 -10.75
N SER A 527 -13.07 -13.65 -12.04
CA SER A 527 -11.84 -13.04 -12.55
C SER A 527 -11.65 -11.62 -12.03
N ASN A 528 -12.72 -10.82 -11.91
CA ASN A 528 -12.67 -9.49 -11.31
C ASN A 528 -12.30 -9.56 -9.83
N SER A 529 -12.91 -10.49 -9.07
CA SER A 529 -12.59 -10.67 -7.65
C SER A 529 -11.15 -11.08 -7.43
N TYR A 530 -10.64 -12.01 -8.26
CA TYR A 530 -9.22 -12.39 -8.24
C TYR A 530 -8.32 -11.20 -8.57
N PHE A 531 -8.61 -10.48 -9.65
CA PHE A 531 -7.86 -9.30 -10.08
C PHE A 531 -7.80 -8.21 -9.00
N LEU A 532 -8.94 -7.85 -8.42
CA LEU A 532 -9.02 -6.84 -7.36
C LEU A 532 -8.27 -7.27 -6.09
N ASN A 533 -8.40 -8.55 -5.68
CA ASN A 533 -7.64 -9.09 -4.55
C ASN A 533 -6.15 -9.11 -4.82
N PHE A 534 -5.75 -9.53 -6.03
CA PHE A 534 -4.36 -9.60 -6.43
C PHE A 534 -3.71 -8.22 -6.37
N LEU A 535 -4.37 -7.21 -6.93
CA LEU A 535 -3.93 -5.82 -6.87
C LEU A 535 -3.90 -5.29 -5.44
N ARG A 536 -4.97 -5.49 -4.65
CA ARG A 536 -5.01 -5.05 -3.25
C ARG A 536 -3.81 -5.54 -2.45
N ASN A 537 -3.43 -6.81 -2.66
CA ASN A 537 -2.35 -7.45 -1.95
C ASN A 537 -0.96 -7.14 -2.55
N GLN A 538 -0.88 -6.39 -3.64
CA GLN A 538 0.42 -5.91 -4.13
C GLN A 538 0.98 -4.88 -3.17
N LEU A 539 2.19 -5.15 -2.69
CA LEU A 539 2.97 -4.20 -1.94
C LEU A 539 3.74 -3.29 -2.88
N VAL A 540 3.58 -1.99 -2.66
CA VAL A 540 4.37 -0.94 -3.29
C VAL A 540 5.49 -0.61 -2.32
N ASN A 541 6.73 -0.81 -2.78
CA ASN A 541 7.94 -0.60 -1.98
C ASN A 541 7.91 -1.32 -0.62
N THR A 542 7.26 -2.48 -0.53
CA THR A 542 7.09 -3.29 0.69
C THR A 542 6.34 -2.61 1.86
N GLN A 543 5.89 -1.36 1.69
CA GLN A 543 5.32 -0.53 2.77
C GLN A 543 3.83 -0.30 2.62
N PHE A 544 3.35 -0.11 1.39
CA PHE A 544 1.97 0.28 1.13
C PHE A 544 1.25 -0.80 0.32
N LEU A 545 0.00 -1.07 0.68
CA LEU A 545 -0.90 -1.80 -0.21
C LEU A 545 -1.19 -0.92 -1.43
N TYR A 546 -1.37 -1.53 -2.60
CA TYR A 546 -1.59 -0.82 -3.87
C TYR A 546 -2.61 0.32 -3.78
N TRP A 547 -3.78 0.07 -3.16
CA TRP A 547 -4.85 1.07 -3.07
C TRP A 547 -4.55 2.20 -2.07
N GLN A 548 -3.60 2.03 -1.15
CA GLN A 548 -3.18 3.10 -0.23
C GLN A 548 -2.46 4.23 -0.95
N LEU A 549 -1.91 4.00 -2.15
CA LEU A 549 -1.34 5.08 -2.96
C LEU A 549 -2.35 6.21 -3.23
N VAL A 550 -3.63 5.87 -3.36
CA VAL A 550 -4.69 6.85 -3.57
C VAL A 550 -4.93 7.70 -2.32
N SER A 551 -5.00 7.07 -1.13
CA SER A 551 -5.21 7.84 0.11
C SER A 551 -4.00 8.71 0.42
N GLU A 552 -2.78 8.23 0.18
CA GLU A 552 -1.55 9.01 0.35
C GLU A 552 -1.45 10.20 -0.61
N MET A 553 -1.87 10.03 -1.87
CA MET A 553 -2.00 11.14 -2.82
C MET A 553 -2.93 12.23 -2.29
N TYR A 554 -4.13 11.86 -1.84
CA TYR A 554 -5.07 12.86 -1.30
C TYR A 554 -4.59 13.48 0.02
N LYS A 555 -3.83 12.77 0.86
CA LYS A 555 -3.18 13.36 2.04
C LYS A 555 -2.19 14.44 1.66
N ARG A 556 -1.31 14.19 0.69
CA ARG A 556 -0.35 15.19 0.21
C ARG A 556 -1.05 16.43 -0.35
N ILE A 557 -2.05 16.23 -1.22
CA ILE A 557 -2.86 17.33 -1.77
C ILE A 557 -3.53 18.14 -0.64
N PHE A 558 -4.15 17.46 0.33
CA PHE A 558 -4.83 18.11 1.45
C PHE A 558 -3.87 18.92 2.34
N ILE A 559 -2.68 18.37 2.64
CA ILE A 559 -1.63 19.06 3.39
C ILE A 559 -1.11 20.27 2.62
N ALA A 560 -0.94 20.14 1.29
CA ALA A 560 -0.51 21.24 0.44
C ALA A 560 -1.51 22.41 0.47
N PHE A 561 -2.82 22.15 0.41
CA PHE A 561 -3.83 23.21 0.56
C PHE A 561 -3.75 23.89 1.92
N ILE A 562 -3.62 23.12 3.01
CA ILE A 562 -3.46 23.70 4.35
C ILE A 562 -2.22 24.59 4.42
N ARG A 563 -1.08 24.10 3.95
CA ARG A 563 0.19 24.85 3.93
C ARG A 563 0.04 26.14 3.13
N ASP A 564 -0.50 26.04 1.92
CA ASP A 564 -0.49 27.15 0.98
C ASP A 564 -1.51 28.23 1.33
N PHE A 565 -2.70 27.88 1.83
CA PHE A 565 -3.69 28.84 2.29
C PHE A 565 -3.29 29.61 3.56
N ASN A 566 -2.28 29.12 4.28
CA ASN A 566 -1.72 29.80 5.44
C ASN A 566 -0.49 30.65 5.11
N LYS A 567 0.01 30.65 3.87
CA LYS A 567 1.11 31.53 3.45
C LYS A 567 0.70 33.01 3.57
N GLU A 568 1.61 33.86 4.04
CA GLU A 568 1.32 35.27 4.33
C GLU A 568 0.84 36.06 3.11
N ASP A 569 1.30 35.72 1.92
CA ASP A 569 0.94 36.35 0.64
C ASP A 569 -0.37 35.83 0.05
N LEU A 570 -0.75 34.58 0.34
CA LEU A 570 -1.96 33.94 -0.19
C LEU A 570 -3.18 34.10 0.72
N LYS A 571 -2.96 34.17 2.04
CA LYS A 571 -4.03 34.26 3.03
C LYS A 571 -4.93 35.50 2.86
N PRO A 572 -4.42 36.71 2.59
CA PRO A 572 -5.28 37.88 2.32
C PRO A 572 -6.10 37.71 1.04
N LYS A 573 -5.51 37.13 -0.01
CA LYS A 573 -6.19 36.86 -1.29
C LYS A 573 -7.31 35.85 -1.12
N LEU A 574 -7.08 34.82 -0.31
CA LEU A 574 -8.11 33.85 0.08
C LEU A 574 -9.30 34.55 0.74
N ILE A 575 -9.06 35.37 1.77
CA ILE A 575 -10.13 36.07 2.49
C ILE A 575 -10.94 36.94 1.53
N ALA A 576 -10.28 37.71 0.68
CA ALA A 576 -10.95 38.54 -0.33
C ALA A 576 -11.80 37.71 -1.31
N LEU A 577 -11.29 36.56 -1.77
CA LEU A 577 -12.03 35.68 -2.68
C LEU A 577 -13.25 35.05 -1.99
N LEU A 578 -13.14 34.66 -0.72
CA LEU A 578 -14.25 34.12 0.06
C LEU A 578 -15.36 35.17 0.25
N GLU A 579 -14.99 36.41 0.57
CA GLU A 579 -15.92 37.53 0.70
C GLU A 579 -16.64 37.83 -0.63
N GLN A 580 -15.90 37.88 -1.74
CA GLN A 580 -16.46 38.07 -3.09
C GLN A 580 -17.49 37.00 -3.48
N ASN A 581 -17.34 35.79 -2.96
CA ASN A 581 -18.21 34.65 -3.28
C ASN A 581 -19.25 34.36 -2.19
N ASN A 582 -19.45 35.26 -1.22
CA ASN A 582 -20.38 35.09 -0.10
C ASN A 582 -20.17 33.78 0.69
N VAL A 583 -18.91 33.39 0.91
CA VAL A 583 -18.54 32.25 1.75
C VAL A 583 -17.85 32.77 3.00
N SER A 584 -18.40 32.50 4.18
CA SER A 584 -17.72 32.87 5.43
C SER A 584 -16.47 32.01 5.64
N ILE A 585 -15.47 32.58 6.32
CA ILE A 585 -14.26 31.84 6.71
C ILE A 585 -14.58 30.58 7.53
N ASN A 586 -15.65 30.62 8.33
CA ASN A 586 -16.11 29.48 9.11
C ASN A 586 -16.70 28.38 8.22
N GLN A 587 -17.53 28.70 7.23
CA GLN A 587 -18.03 27.72 6.26
C GLN A 587 -16.88 27.05 5.49
N PHE A 588 -15.86 27.85 5.11
CA PHE A 588 -14.68 27.33 4.44
C PHE A 588 -13.87 26.39 5.36
N ASN A 589 -13.64 26.78 6.62
CA ASN A 589 -12.96 25.93 7.61
C ASN A 589 -13.73 24.64 7.92
N ASP A 590 -15.05 24.70 8.05
CA ASP A 590 -15.90 23.52 8.27
C ASP A 590 -15.84 22.55 7.08
N SER A 591 -15.73 23.07 5.85
CA SER A 591 -15.55 22.25 4.66
C SER A 591 -14.20 21.51 4.66
N PHE A 592 -13.14 22.13 5.20
CA PHE A 592 -11.85 21.47 5.43
C PHE A 592 -11.96 20.32 6.46
N ALA A 593 -12.74 20.50 7.52
CA ALA A 593 -12.98 19.46 8.51
C ALA A 593 -13.76 18.27 7.90
N GLU A 594 -14.70 18.53 6.99
CA GLU A 594 -15.40 17.48 6.23
C GLU A 594 -14.47 16.76 5.26
N ALA A 595 -13.61 17.49 4.53
CA ALA A 595 -12.59 16.91 3.67
C ALA A 595 -11.64 15.98 4.44
N ARG A 596 -11.20 16.38 5.64
CA ARG A 596 -10.41 15.52 6.54
C ARG A 596 -11.16 14.25 6.92
N ARG A 597 -12.45 14.33 7.27
CA ARG A 597 -13.27 13.16 7.62
C ARG A 597 -13.39 12.18 6.44
N LYS A 598 -13.66 12.68 5.23
CA LYS A 598 -13.71 11.87 4.01
C LYS A 598 -12.36 11.23 3.67
N LEU A 599 -11.26 11.96 3.87
CA LEU A 599 -9.90 11.44 3.69
C LEU A 599 -9.58 10.30 4.66
N LEU A 600 -9.91 10.45 5.94
CA LEU A 600 -9.73 9.39 6.94
C LEU A 600 -10.57 8.15 6.61
N ARG A 601 -11.79 8.33 6.09
CA ARG A 601 -12.63 7.23 5.62
C ARG A 601 -12.02 6.52 4.41
N LEU A 602 -11.52 7.27 3.44
CA LEU A 602 -10.81 6.73 2.29
C LEU A 602 -9.57 5.93 2.73
N ASP A 603 -8.75 6.51 3.61
CA ASP A 603 -7.55 5.84 4.16
C ASP A 603 -7.90 4.53 4.89
N SER A 604 -8.93 4.55 5.72
CA SER A 604 -9.43 3.35 6.39
C SER A 604 -9.86 2.25 5.42
N LEU A 605 -10.59 2.59 4.34
CA LEU A 605 -11.03 1.63 3.32
C LEU A 605 -9.87 1.00 2.55
N THR A 606 -8.77 1.73 2.36
CA THR A 606 -7.57 1.21 1.70
C THR A 606 -6.75 0.28 2.61
N LYS A 607 -6.96 0.33 3.92
CA LYS A 607 -6.26 -0.46 4.94
C LYS A 607 -7.04 -1.68 5.43
N GLN A 608 -8.37 -1.60 5.42
CA GLN A 608 -9.25 -2.65 5.94
C GLN A 608 -9.89 -3.45 4.81
N THR A 609 -10.23 -4.72 5.08
CA THR A 609 -11.02 -5.53 4.16
C THR A 609 -12.47 -5.55 4.62
N ILE A 610 -13.38 -5.06 3.77
CA ILE A 610 -14.81 -5.01 4.06
C ILE A 610 -15.55 -5.70 2.91
N GLY A 611 -16.28 -6.79 3.21
CA GLY A 611 -17.12 -7.47 2.23
C GLY A 611 -16.34 -8.16 1.10
N SER A 612 -17.00 -8.32 -0.05
CA SER A 612 -16.38 -8.90 -1.25
C SER A 612 -15.41 -7.90 -1.91
N PRO A 613 -14.44 -8.39 -2.72
CA PRO A 613 -13.48 -7.50 -3.40
C PRO A 613 -14.17 -6.46 -4.29
N GLN A 614 -15.26 -6.85 -4.94
CA GLN A 614 -16.09 -5.95 -5.75
C GLN A 614 -16.74 -4.85 -4.91
N ILE A 615 -17.40 -5.21 -3.80
CA ILE A 615 -18.03 -4.22 -2.89
C ILE A 615 -16.99 -3.26 -2.32
N GLN A 616 -15.81 -3.78 -1.95
CA GLN A 616 -14.71 -2.96 -1.48
C GLN A 616 -14.24 -1.98 -2.56
N PHE A 617 -14.06 -2.45 -3.79
CA PHE A 617 -13.65 -1.61 -4.92
C PHE A 617 -14.70 -0.55 -5.26
N ASP A 618 -15.98 -0.91 -5.31
CA ASP A 618 -17.07 0.03 -5.58
C ASP A 618 -17.16 1.11 -4.48
N SER A 619 -16.93 0.72 -3.22
CA SER A 619 -16.84 1.64 -2.08
C SER A 619 -15.64 2.58 -2.21
N LEU A 620 -14.48 2.06 -2.63
CA LEU A 620 -13.27 2.84 -2.88
C LEU A 620 -13.50 3.87 -3.97
N VAL A 621 -13.98 3.44 -5.15
CA VAL A 621 -14.33 4.29 -6.30
C VAL A 621 -15.32 5.39 -5.88
N THR A 622 -16.33 5.05 -5.08
CA THR A 622 -17.30 6.02 -4.56
C THR A 622 -16.65 7.04 -3.65
N GLN A 623 -15.79 6.63 -2.72
CA GLN A 623 -15.09 7.57 -1.84
C GLN A 623 -14.10 8.46 -2.60
N ILE A 624 -13.45 7.95 -3.64
CA ILE A 624 -12.58 8.76 -4.51
C ILE A 624 -13.40 9.84 -5.23
N LYS A 625 -14.54 9.48 -5.84
CA LYS A 625 -15.46 10.44 -6.46
C LYS A 625 -15.89 11.52 -5.48
N GLU A 626 -16.25 11.12 -4.27
CA GLU A 626 -16.66 12.06 -3.21
C GLU A 626 -15.51 12.93 -2.73
N MET A 627 -14.29 12.40 -2.61
CA MET A 627 -13.10 13.17 -2.24
C MET A 627 -12.78 14.22 -3.31
N ASN A 628 -12.84 13.85 -4.59
CA ASN A 628 -12.63 14.78 -5.69
C ASN A 628 -13.67 15.90 -5.70
N LYS A 629 -14.95 15.59 -5.50
CA LYS A 629 -15.99 16.62 -5.36
C LYS A 629 -15.72 17.55 -4.17
N THR A 630 -15.27 16.99 -3.04
CA THR A 630 -14.99 17.79 -1.84
C THR A 630 -13.74 18.65 -1.97
N LEU A 631 -12.71 18.21 -2.71
CA LEU A 631 -11.48 18.99 -2.89
C LEU A 631 -11.56 20.03 -4.02
N ARG A 632 -12.47 19.85 -4.98
CA ARG A 632 -12.63 20.75 -6.13
C ARG A 632 -12.75 22.23 -5.72
N PRO A 633 -13.57 22.64 -4.73
CA PRO A 633 -13.64 24.04 -4.32
C PRO A 633 -12.32 24.60 -3.81
N PHE A 634 -11.55 23.84 -3.03
CA PHE A 634 -10.22 24.27 -2.57
C PHE A 634 -9.28 24.47 -3.75
N ASN A 635 -9.33 23.58 -4.72
CA ASN A 635 -8.50 23.70 -5.89
C ASN A 635 -8.80 24.99 -6.69
N LEU A 636 -10.08 25.29 -6.94
CA LEU A 636 -10.49 26.52 -7.63
C LEU A 636 -9.97 27.78 -6.91
N VAL A 637 -10.04 27.77 -5.58
CA VAL A 637 -9.51 28.86 -4.76
C VAL A 637 -7.99 28.95 -4.91
N TYR A 638 -7.28 27.83 -4.83
CA TYR A 638 -5.83 27.79 -4.98
C TYR A 638 -5.36 28.32 -6.33
N ASP A 639 -5.94 27.85 -7.43
CA ASP A 639 -5.62 28.30 -8.79
C ASP A 639 -5.84 29.82 -8.94
N SER A 640 -6.90 30.33 -8.32
CA SER A 640 -7.26 31.76 -8.36
C SER A 640 -6.29 32.64 -7.58
N ILE A 641 -5.81 32.21 -6.41
CA ILE A 641 -4.98 33.07 -5.54
C ILE A 641 -3.48 32.94 -5.80
N SER A 642 -3.05 31.81 -6.36
CA SER A 642 -1.65 31.49 -6.68
C SER A 642 -1.19 32.00 -8.05
N ASN A 643 -2.08 32.65 -8.80
CA ASN A 643 -1.81 33.20 -10.14
C ASN A 643 -1.39 32.15 -11.19
N GLN A 644 -1.73 30.87 -11.02
CA GLN A 644 -1.38 29.82 -12.00
C GLN A 644 -2.10 29.96 -13.35
N ALA A 645 -3.18 30.75 -13.42
CA ALA A 645 -3.89 31.07 -14.66
C ALA A 645 -3.30 32.28 -15.42
N ASN A 646 -2.37 33.05 -14.83
CA ASN A 646 -1.90 34.30 -15.43
C ASN A 646 -1.26 34.07 -16.80
N GLY A 647 -1.86 34.66 -17.83
CA GLY A 647 -1.32 34.68 -19.20
C GLY A 647 -2.02 33.76 -20.20
N ASP A 648 -3.06 33.04 -19.79
CA ASP A 648 -3.92 32.24 -20.67
C ASP A 648 -5.40 32.63 -20.46
N ALA A 649 -5.92 33.43 -21.39
CA ALA A 649 -7.28 34.00 -21.32
C ALA A 649 -8.39 32.94 -21.28
N GLU A 650 -8.15 31.74 -21.83
CA GLU A 650 -9.12 30.64 -21.83
C GLU A 650 -9.21 29.98 -20.44
N LYS A 651 -8.06 29.82 -19.77
CA LYS A 651 -7.99 29.32 -18.38
C LYS A 651 -8.56 30.31 -17.38
N GLU A 652 -8.30 31.61 -17.56
CA GLU A 652 -8.87 32.67 -16.71
C GLU A 652 -10.40 32.72 -16.81
N ALA A 653 -10.96 32.64 -18.03
CA ALA A 653 -12.41 32.59 -18.25
C ALA A 653 -13.06 31.31 -17.70
N GLY A 654 -12.38 30.16 -17.84
CA GLY A 654 -12.80 28.88 -17.27
C GLY A 654 -12.84 28.90 -15.74
N LEU A 655 -11.81 29.49 -15.11
CA LEU A 655 -11.71 29.63 -13.66
C LEU A 655 -12.80 30.55 -13.09
N ALA A 656 -13.02 31.72 -13.72
CA ALA A 656 -14.09 32.64 -13.32
C ALA A 656 -15.48 32.01 -13.44
N THR A 657 -15.70 31.15 -14.44
CA THR A 657 -16.95 30.40 -14.59
C THR A 657 -17.10 29.33 -13.52
N ALA A 658 -16.02 28.61 -13.19
CA ALA A 658 -16.03 27.57 -12.16
C ALA A 658 -16.23 28.15 -10.75
N LEU A 659 -15.72 29.34 -10.46
CA LEU A 659 -15.93 30.02 -9.17
C LEU A 659 -17.39 30.40 -8.92
N LYS A 660 -18.23 30.51 -9.96
CA LYS A 660 -19.68 30.75 -9.79
C LYS A 660 -20.39 29.64 -9.02
N SER A 661 -19.91 28.38 -9.09
CA SER A 661 -20.48 27.27 -8.32
C SER A 661 -19.87 27.14 -6.91
N PHE A 662 -18.81 27.88 -6.60
CA PHE A 662 -18.01 27.69 -5.39
C PHE A 662 -18.82 27.72 -4.09
N SER A 663 -19.66 28.75 -3.90
CA SER A 663 -20.51 28.87 -2.71
C SER A 663 -21.52 27.72 -2.60
N THR A 664 -22.07 27.28 -3.73
CA THR A 664 -23.00 26.14 -3.79
C THR A 664 -22.27 24.84 -3.43
N ASP A 665 -21.06 24.64 -3.95
CA ASP A 665 -20.26 23.45 -3.68
C ASP A 665 -19.84 23.35 -2.21
N ILE A 666 -19.41 24.46 -1.59
CA ILE A 666 -19.13 24.54 -0.15
C ILE A 666 -20.38 24.21 0.67
N ASN A 667 -21.53 24.80 0.34
CA ASN A 667 -22.77 24.52 1.06
C ASN A 667 -23.25 23.07 0.89
N ASN A 668 -23.05 22.46 -0.28
CA ASN A 668 -23.36 21.05 -0.52
C ASN A 668 -22.48 20.11 0.30
N ILE A 669 -21.18 20.41 0.44
CA ILE A 669 -20.27 19.68 1.34
C ILE A 669 -20.80 19.71 2.77
N LEU A 670 -21.21 20.89 3.24
CA LEU A 670 -21.71 21.07 4.61
C LEU A 670 -23.08 20.44 4.84
N ALA A 671 -24.01 20.52 3.89
CA ALA A 671 -25.33 19.91 3.97
C ALA A 671 -25.25 18.38 4.08
N ASN A 672 -24.38 17.76 3.28
CA ASN A 672 -24.16 16.31 3.33
C ASN A 672 -23.52 15.84 4.65
N SER A 673 -22.74 16.70 5.33
CA SER A 673 -22.17 16.41 6.65
C SER A 673 -23.21 16.43 7.79
N ARG A 674 -24.32 17.18 7.61
CA ARG A 674 -25.40 17.33 8.60
C ARG A 674 -26.51 16.26 8.46
N SER A 675 -26.55 15.55 7.34
CA SER A 675 -27.63 14.59 6.99
C SER A 675 -27.43 13.16 7.54
N ILE A 676 -26.27 12.80 8.09
CA ILE A 676 -26.05 11.46 8.63
C ILE A 676 -26.19 11.54 10.15
N ALA A 677 -27.42 11.36 10.64
CA ALA A 677 -27.64 11.09 12.05
C ALA A 677 -26.70 9.95 12.47
N ASN A 678 -25.86 10.23 13.46
CA ASN A 678 -24.77 9.35 13.87
C ASN A 678 -25.36 7.94 14.09
N PRO A 679 -24.93 6.90 13.36
CA PRO A 679 -25.53 5.56 13.45
C PRO A 679 -25.50 5.02 14.90
N PHE A 680 -24.55 5.50 15.70
CA PHE A 680 -24.52 5.29 17.15
C PHE A 680 -25.76 5.84 17.88
N LEU A 681 -26.24 7.04 17.56
CA LEU A 681 -27.43 7.63 18.17
C LEU A 681 -28.71 6.90 17.77
N ILE A 682 -28.78 6.42 16.52
CA ILE A 682 -29.89 5.57 16.05
C ILE A 682 -29.87 4.23 16.79
N MET A 683 -28.70 3.58 16.88
CA MET A 683 -28.55 2.31 17.59
C MET A 683 -28.83 2.45 19.09
N LEU A 684 -28.38 3.55 19.71
CA LEU A 684 -28.65 3.89 21.11
C LEU A 684 -30.15 4.13 21.35
N ALA A 685 -30.83 4.84 20.45
CA ALA A 685 -32.28 5.07 20.54
C ALA A 685 -33.07 3.76 20.41
N VAL A 686 -32.69 2.88 19.47
CA VAL A 686 -33.28 1.54 19.33
C VAL A 686 -33.04 0.70 20.59
N PHE A 687 -31.84 0.73 21.15
CA PHE A 687 -31.49 -0.01 22.36
C PHE A 687 -32.25 0.48 23.60
N LEU A 688 -32.36 1.80 23.79
CA LEU A 688 -33.16 2.40 24.88
C LEU A 688 -34.67 2.13 24.71
N GLY A 689 -35.15 2.06 23.46
CA GLY A 689 -36.51 1.62 23.13
C GLY A 689 -36.78 0.16 23.54
N ILE A 690 -35.85 -0.75 23.23
CA ILE A 690 -35.94 -2.17 23.59
C ILE A 690 -35.90 -2.35 25.12
N ILE A 691 -35.03 -1.62 25.83
CA ILE A 691 -34.98 -1.64 27.30
C ILE A 691 -36.30 -1.16 27.90
N SER A 692 -36.87 -0.07 27.36
CA SER A 692 -38.15 0.47 27.84
C SER A 692 -39.29 -0.52 27.61
N MET A 693 -39.38 -1.14 26.42
CA MET A 693 -40.39 -2.19 26.15
C MET A 693 -40.22 -3.41 27.06
N SER A 694 -38.98 -3.81 27.36
CA SER A 694 -38.69 -4.94 28.25
C SER A 694 -39.12 -4.65 29.71
N LEU A 695 -38.90 -3.42 30.19
CA LEU A 695 -39.33 -2.98 31.52
C LEU A 695 -40.86 -2.90 31.63
N TYR A 696 -41.55 -2.41 30.60
CA TYR A 696 -43.01 -2.42 30.53
C TYR A 696 -43.58 -3.85 30.44
N GLY A 697 -42.96 -4.72 29.64
CA GLY A 697 -43.34 -6.14 29.54
C GLY A 697 -43.20 -6.87 30.87
N PHE A 698 -42.13 -6.63 31.62
CA PHE A 698 -41.93 -7.17 32.97
C PHE A 698 -43.01 -6.67 33.95
N TYR A 699 -43.39 -5.39 33.87
CA TYR A 699 -44.48 -4.82 34.67
C TYR A 699 -45.84 -5.47 34.38
N PHE A 700 -46.22 -5.62 33.10
CA PHE A 700 -47.47 -6.28 32.72
C PHE A 700 -47.48 -7.76 33.09
N MET A 701 -46.34 -8.44 32.98
CA MET A 701 -46.18 -9.81 33.44
C MET A 701 -46.42 -9.91 34.95
N GLN A 702 -45.90 -8.98 35.75
CA GLN A 702 -46.18 -8.93 37.19
C GLN A 702 -47.65 -8.63 37.52
N LEU A 703 -48.32 -7.74 36.78
CA LEU A 703 -49.75 -7.49 36.94
C LEU A 703 -50.59 -8.74 36.61
N ALA A 704 -50.23 -9.47 35.57
CA ALA A 704 -50.89 -10.73 35.21
C ALA A 704 -50.70 -11.81 36.29
N PHE A 705 -49.51 -11.92 36.88
CA PHE A 705 -49.22 -12.83 38.00
C PHE A 705 -49.84 -12.40 39.33
N ASN A 706 -50.22 -11.13 39.51
CA ASN A 706 -50.92 -10.65 40.72
C ASN A 706 -52.38 -11.14 40.82
N LYS A 707 -52.99 -11.63 39.73
CA LYS A 707 -54.31 -12.30 39.79
C LYS A 707 -54.24 -13.68 40.46
N THR A 708 -53.06 -14.31 40.50
CA THR A 708 -52.81 -15.48 41.36
C THR A 708 -52.41 -15.00 42.76
N LYS A 709 -53.28 -15.22 43.76
CA LYS A 709 -53.23 -14.78 45.19
C LYS A 709 -51.97 -15.17 46.01
N GLN A 710 -50.75 -15.12 45.48
CA GLN A 710 -49.52 -15.50 46.19
C GLN A 710 -48.46 -14.40 46.33
N ILE A 711 -48.76 -13.13 46.04
CA ILE A 711 -47.75 -12.07 46.13
C ILE A 711 -48.29 -10.83 46.86
N SER A 712 -48.50 -10.95 48.17
CA SER A 712 -48.82 -9.81 49.05
C SER A 712 -47.57 -9.11 49.64
N LYS A 713 -46.37 -9.42 49.14
CA LYS A 713 -45.09 -8.83 49.59
C LYS A 713 -44.28 -8.28 48.42
N LEU A 714 -44.85 -7.35 47.65
CA LEU A 714 -44.05 -6.58 46.70
C LEU A 714 -43.79 -5.17 47.24
N ASN A 715 -42.52 -4.79 47.24
CA ASN A 715 -42.07 -3.45 47.64
C ASN A 715 -42.57 -2.43 46.60
N LYS A 716 -43.68 -1.76 46.92
CA LYS A 716 -44.19 -0.57 46.21
C LYS A 716 -43.10 0.42 45.78
N PRO A 717 -42.05 0.72 46.59
CA PRO A 717 -40.97 1.60 46.14
C PRO A 717 -40.21 1.06 44.92
N LEU A 718 -39.98 -0.25 44.81
CA LEU A 718 -39.25 -0.84 43.69
C LEU A 718 -40.02 -0.69 42.36
N ILE A 719 -41.35 -0.80 42.40
CA ILE A 719 -42.21 -0.59 41.22
C ILE A 719 -42.15 0.88 40.78
N ILE A 720 -42.18 1.81 41.73
CA ILE A 720 -42.11 3.25 41.45
C ILE A 720 -40.73 3.60 40.88
N THR A 721 -39.63 3.04 41.41
CA THR A 721 -38.29 3.26 40.87
C THR A 721 -38.15 2.71 39.44
N VAL A 722 -38.71 1.54 39.15
CA VAL A 722 -38.71 0.97 37.79
C VAL A 722 -39.52 1.84 36.81
N LEU A 723 -40.66 2.38 37.24
CA LEU A 723 -41.47 3.30 36.41
C LEU A 723 -40.75 4.63 36.14
N ILE A 724 -40.03 5.17 37.13
CA ILE A 724 -39.23 6.40 36.96
C ILE A 724 -38.08 6.13 35.98
N ILE A 725 -37.35 5.03 36.12
CA ILE A 725 -36.26 4.65 35.21
C ILE A 725 -36.79 4.44 33.79
N ALA A 726 -37.91 3.75 33.61
CA ALA A 726 -38.52 3.54 32.31
C ALA A 726 -39.00 4.87 31.69
N SER A 727 -39.54 5.80 32.48
CA SER A 727 -40.00 7.11 31.99
C SER A 727 -38.83 8.00 31.57
N ILE A 728 -37.73 8.01 32.35
CA ILE A 728 -36.51 8.73 32.00
C ILE A 728 -35.88 8.17 30.72
N ALA A 729 -35.87 6.84 30.55
CA ALA A 729 -35.37 6.21 29.33
C ALA A 729 -36.22 6.59 28.11
N LEU A 730 -37.55 6.64 28.24
CA LEU A 730 -38.48 6.99 27.16
C LEU A 730 -38.33 8.47 26.75
N VAL A 731 -38.25 9.38 27.72
CA VAL A 731 -38.01 10.82 27.47
C VAL A 731 -36.64 11.04 26.83
N SER A 732 -35.61 10.33 27.29
CA SER A 732 -34.26 10.39 26.68
C SER A 732 -34.27 9.92 25.23
N THR A 733 -35.03 8.85 24.94
CA THR A 733 -35.18 8.33 23.58
C THR A 733 -35.93 9.31 22.67
N ALA A 734 -36.98 9.96 23.18
CA ALA A 734 -37.73 10.97 22.44
C ALA A 734 -36.90 12.23 22.16
N LEU A 735 -36.08 12.68 23.10
CA LEU A 735 -35.16 13.82 22.91
C LEU A 735 -34.06 13.49 21.88
N ILE A 736 -33.53 12.27 21.89
CA ILE A 736 -32.58 11.80 20.87
C ILE A 736 -33.27 11.74 19.50
N ALA A 737 -34.50 11.25 19.41
CA ALA A 737 -35.26 11.19 18.16
C ALA A 737 -35.60 12.60 17.60
N LEU A 738 -35.98 13.54 18.46
CA LEU A 738 -36.24 14.94 18.08
C LEU A 738 -34.97 15.64 17.55
N LYS A 739 -33.81 15.31 18.12
CA LYS A 739 -32.50 15.80 17.65
C LYS A 739 -32.09 15.16 16.31
N ILE A 740 -32.48 13.90 16.06
CA ILE A 740 -32.28 13.21 14.78
C ILE A 740 -33.16 13.79 13.66
N ILE A 741 -34.37 14.25 13.98
CA ILE A 741 -35.33 14.84 13.02
C ILE A 741 -35.03 16.34 12.75
N GLY A 742 -34.06 16.94 13.46
CA GLY A 742 -33.62 18.32 13.22
C GLY A 742 -34.57 19.39 13.76
N VAL A 743 -35.38 19.06 14.76
CA VAL A 743 -36.32 20.00 15.41
C VAL A 743 -35.62 20.84 16.50
N PHE A 744 -34.37 20.50 16.86
CA PHE A 744 -33.50 21.21 17.80
C PHE A 744 -32.04 21.22 17.37
#